data_AF-A0A9Q9VXD0-F1
#
_entry.id   AF-A0A9Q9VXD0-F1
#
_cell.length_a   1.000
_cell.length_b   1.000
_cell.length_c   1.000
_cell.angle_alpha   90.00
_cell.angle_beta   90.00
_cell.angle_gamma   90.00
#
_symmetry.space_group_name_H-M   'P 1'
#
loop_
_entity.id
_entity.type
_entity.pdbx_description
1 polymer ?
#
loop_
_entity_poly.entity_id
_entity_poly.type
_entity_poly.pdbx_seq_one_letter_code
_entity_poly.pdbx_strand_id
1 'polypeptide(L)'
;MLLWIVLLKAALCVAIGNVTRDVCKEQICSCNAIEGDLHIDCEKRSLTNLHHLTGPSSQFYHLLLHGNSLSRLFPNEFANFYNAVSLHLENNGLHDIVPGAFLGLQLVKRLHINNNKIRSFKKNTFLGLDDLEYLQADFNLLRDIDPSVFRDLSKLEVLILNDNLISALPINVFQNVPITHLDLRGNRIKTLPYEGILEQIPGIVEVLLEDNPWDCNCDLVSLKEWLENIPQNVLIGRVICEAPTRLQGNDLNETAEMELCPSKSGMDSSLVAPPTQDETPDRGPRPTPSKTSGVTESHSGGGGHNKDHSKARENWQRKMKPTAMATGVIEREPPANSTCPQSCDCKLIGTRQGLGVNCEGKKIESIANLKPKPLGAHELNLRDNNIHTIRRNQLRGYHSLNLLDLGGNNIKMIENGTFHNLTELRWLYMDKNYLDTLMAEMFAGLQNLEYLSLEYNDIQLIMPGTFSPMPNLRVLFLNNNLLKALPVDAFLGVSLSKISLHNNYFTYLSVPGVLDQLSSIIQIDLHGNPWDCTCNIVPFKQWTDKLGADVIVSDLKCESPEQFWKRDFRRIRNDLMCPQLYEKISPTSLSKNSTYPADTGTRPNSYLEPSRVSISVLVPGLLLVFVTSAFTVVGMLVFILRNRKRSKRRDGNSSASEINSLQTVCDSSYWHSGAYHADGPHRGYDCGAHSLSDK
;
A
#
# COMPACT_ATOMS: atom_id res chain seq x y z
N MET A 1 19.15 -70.03 -8.32
CA MET A 1 18.15 -69.12 -7.73
C MET A 1 18.76 -67.94 -6.95
N LEU A 2 19.58 -68.12 -5.91
CA LEU A 2 20.08 -66.97 -5.12
C LEU A 2 20.74 -65.86 -5.95
N LEU A 3 21.59 -66.20 -6.93
CA LEU A 3 22.24 -65.20 -7.78
C LEU A 3 21.23 -64.35 -8.58
N TRP A 4 20.14 -64.96 -9.03
CA TRP A 4 19.03 -64.26 -9.69
C TRP A 4 18.24 -63.39 -8.72
N ILE A 5 18.08 -63.80 -7.45
CA ILE A 5 17.42 -62.96 -6.43
C ILE A 5 18.29 -61.75 -6.07
N VAL A 6 19.62 -61.90 -6.04
CA VAL A 6 20.56 -60.79 -5.83
C VAL A 6 20.56 -59.84 -7.04
N LEU A 7 20.57 -60.36 -8.27
CA LEU A 7 20.45 -59.53 -9.47
C LEU A 7 19.07 -58.88 -9.60
N LEU A 8 17.98 -59.54 -9.21
CA LEU A 8 16.65 -58.92 -9.16
C LEU A 8 16.60 -57.83 -8.09
N LYS A 9 17.19 -58.05 -6.90
CA LYS A 9 17.32 -57.00 -5.87
C LYS A 9 18.19 -55.83 -6.31
N ALA A 10 19.28 -56.08 -7.03
CA ALA A 10 20.11 -55.02 -7.60
C ALA A 10 19.35 -54.23 -8.69
N ALA A 11 18.61 -54.92 -9.58
CA ALA A 11 17.79 -54.28 -10.61
C ALA A 11 16.58 -53.52 -10.02
N LEU A 12 15.94 -54.05 -8.97
CA LEU A 12 14.90 -53.34 -8.20
C LEU A 12 15.47 -52.14 -7.42
N CYS A 13 16.73 -52.19 -6.99
CA CYS A 13 17.40 -51.04 -6.37
C CYS A 13 17.78 -49.95 -7.38
N VAL A 14 17.83 -50.27 -8.68
CA VAL A 14 18.01 -49.30 -9.79
C VAL A 14 16.65 -48.76 -10.28
N ALA A 15 15.52 -49.36 -9.87
CA ALA A 15 14.18 -49.06 -10.39
C ALA A 15 13.21 -48.45 -9.35
N ILE A 16 13.69 -47.99 -8.19
CA ILE A 16 12.86 -47.33 -7.17
C ILE A 16 13.50 -46.02 -6.70
N GLY A 17 12.92 -44.90 -7.13
CA GLY A 17 12.99 -43.60 -6.45
C GLY A 17 14.23 -42.75 -6.73
N ASN A 18 14.00 -41.53 -7.24
CA ASN A 18 14.85 -40.39 -6.91
C ASN A 18 14.85 -40.27 -5.37
N VAL A 19 15.98 -40.56 -4.71
CA VAL A 19 16.11 -40.39 -3.27
C VAL A 19 16.17 -38.89 -2.97
N THR A 20 15.02 -38.31 -2.62
CA THR A 20 14.93 -36.92 -2.19
C THR A 20 15.47 -36.78 -0.77
N ARG A 21 16.30 -35.75 -0.57
CA ARG A 21 17.03 -35.51 0.67
C ARG A 21 16.24 -34.57 1.57
N ASP A 22 15.88 -35.03 2.76
CA ASP A 22 15.11 -34.23 3.71
C ASP A 22 15.98 -33.12 4.26
N VAL A 23 15.60 -31.87 3.97
CA VAL A 23 16.43 -30.69 4.24
C VAL A 23 16.76 -30.50 5.73
N CYS A 24 15.88 -30.98 6.62
CA CYS A 24 16.05 -30.89 8.06
C CYS A 24 16.80 -32.11 8.63
N LYS A 25 16.43 -33.34 8.21
CA LYS A 25 17.10 -34.56 8.68
C LYS A 25 18.57 -34.62 8.25
N GLU A 26 18.86 -34.16 7.04
CA GLU A 26 20.22 -34.18 6.47
C GLU A 26 21.01 -32.89 6.71
N GLN A 27 20.46 -31.95 7.50
CA GLN A 27 21.10 -30.66 7.86
C GLN A 27 21.51 -29.79 6.65
N ILE A 28 20.90 -30.04 5.49
CA ILE A 28 21.07 -29.28 4.25
C ILE A 28 20.51 -27.86 4.42
N CYS A 29 19.52 -27.68 5.29
CA CYS A 29 18.95 -26.41 5.70
C CYS A 29 18.84 -26.36 7.24
N SER A 30 18.83 -25.17 7.82
CA SER A 30 18.67 -24.97 9.26
C SER A 30 17.18 -24.89 9.58
N CYS A 31 16.68 -25.86 10.34
CA CYS A 31 15.26 -25.96 10.68
C CYS A 31 15.05 -25.67 12.18
N ASN A 32 14.34 -24.58 12.49
CA ASN A 32 14.08 -24.13 13.86
C ASN A 32 12.57 -24.01 14.07
N ALA A 33 12.03 -24.56 15.16
CA ALA A 33 10.65 -24.29 15.56
C ALA A 33 10.59 -23.06 16.48
N ILE A 34 9.72 -22.10 16.15
CA ILE A 34 9.51 -20.84 16.89
C ILE A 34 8.03 -20.78 17.24
N GLU A 35 7.70 -20.74 18.54
CA GLU A 35 6.34 -20.73 19.15
C GLU A 35 5.32 -21.80 18.68
N GLY A 36 5.69 -22.67 17.74
CA GLY A 36 4.85 -23.73 17.16
C GLY A 36 5.13 -23.92 15.66
N ASP A 37 5.58 -22.86 14.99
CA ASP A 37 5.79 -22.82 13.54
C ASP A 37 7.25 -23.11 13.17
N LEU A 38 7.40 -24.03 12.22
CA LEU A 38 8.72 -24.48 11.76
C LEU A 38 9.27 -23.53 10.70
N HIS A 39 10.51 -23.08 10.87
CA HIS A 39 11.21 -22.20 9.95
C HIS A 39 12.38 -22.96 9.33
N ILE A 40 12.26 -23.29 8.05
CA ILE A 40 13.27 -23.98 7.24
C ILE A 40 14.05 -22.95 6.45
N ASP A 41 15.37 -23.07 6.44
CA ASP A 41 16.21 -22.08 5.78
C ASP A 41 17.47 -22.63 5.18
N CYS A 42 17.66 -22.19 3.95
CA CYS A 42 18.78 -22.53 3.12
C CYS A 42 19.47 -21.25 2.62
N GLU A 43 19.45 -20.14 3.38
CA GLU A 43 20.01 -18.86 2.93
C GLU A 43 21.49 -19.02 2.53
N LYS A 44 21.89 -18.42 1.38
CA LYS A 44 23.28 -18.38 0.89
C LYS A 44 23.96 -19.75 0.75
N ARG A 45 23.20 -20.84 0.64
CA ARG A 45 23.74 -22.20 0.42
C ARG A 45 24.10 -22.47 -1.05
N SER A 46 24.12 -21.43 -1.89
CA SER A 46 24.40 -21.49 -3.33
C SER A 46 23.52 -22.50 -4.07
N LEU A 47 22.26 -22.66 -3.62
CA LEU A 47 21.31 -23.56 -4.26
C LEU A 47 20.95 -23.05 -5.65
N THR A 48 20.95 -23.97 -6.63
CA THR A 48 20.61 -23.72 -8.03
C THR A 48 19.36 -24.46 -8.51
N ASN A 49 18.93 -25.49 -7.77
CA ASN A 49 17.68 -26.23 -7.96
C ASN A 49 17.28 -26.89 -6.63
N LEU A 50 16.03 -27.36 -6.55
CA LEU A 50 15.41 -27.96 -5.37
C LEU A 50 14.87 -29.38 -5.63
N HIS A 51 14.85 -29.87 -6.88
CA HIS A 51 14.29 -31.18 -7.25
C HIS A 51 14.79 -32.38 -6.42
N HIS A 52 16.02 -32.34 -5.91
CA HIS A 52 16.60 -33.40 -5.07
C HIS A 52 16.35 -33.22 -3.56
N LEU A 53 15.68 -32.15 -3.17
CA LEU A 53 15.39 -31.81 -1.78
C LEU A 53 13.91 -32.06 -1.47
N THR A 54 13.60 -32.35 -0.21
CA THR A 54 12.22 -32.43 0.29
C THR A 54 12.08 -31.74 1.63
N GLY A 55 10.93 -31.09 1.84
CA GLY A 55 10.55 -30.56 3.14
C GLY A 55 10.06 -31.68 4.08
N PRO A 56 9.98 -31.38 5.39
CA PRO A 56 9.40 -32.27 6.40
C PRO A 56 7.88 -32.38 6.23
N SER A 57 7.38 -33.62 6.20
CA SER A 57 5.96 -33.92 5.94
C SER A 57 5.02 -33.76 7.14
N SER A 58 5.56 -33.58 8.35
CA SER A 58 4.81 -33.70 9.61
C SER A 58 4.28 -32.39 10.18
N GLN A 59 4.74 -31.23 9.69
CA GLN A 59 4.43 -29.90 10.20
C GLN A 59 4.37 -28.90 9.03
N PHE A 60 3.64 -27.81 9.22
CA PHE A 60 3.67 -26.64 8.34
C PHE A 60 4.91 -25.79 8.61
N TYR A 61 5.40 -25.07 7.60
CA TYR A 61 6.62 -24.27 7.75
C TYR A 61 6.73 -23.05 6.84
N HIS A 62 7.60 -22.13 7.24
CA HIS A 62 8.09 -21.02 6.44
C HIS A 62 9.39 -21.46 5.75
N LEU A 63 9.49 -21.26 4.43
CA LEU A 63 10.62 -21.71 3.61
C LEU A 63 11.46 -20.51 3.13
N LEU A 64 12.64 -20.37 3.74
CA LEU A 64 13.60 -19.29 3.49
C LEU A 64 14.69 -19.73 2.50
N LEU A 65 14.58 -19.24 1.27
CA LEU A 65 15.49 -19.55 0.15
C LEU A 65 16.18 -18.30 -0.41
N HIS A 66 16.01 -17.15 0.25
CA HIS A 66 16.67 -15.90 -0.10
C HIS A 66 18.19 -16.01 -0.23
N GLY A 67 18.78 -15.16 -1.08
CA GLY A 67 20.23 -15.05 -1.27
C GLY A 67 20.93 -16.30 -1.84
N ASN A 68 20.19 -17.19 -2.53
CA ASN A 68 20.75 -18.32 -3.28
C ASN A 68 21.03 -17.95 -4.74
N SER A 69 21.15 -18.95 -5.62
CA SER A 69 21.41 -18.78 -7.05
C SER A 69 20.31 -19.42 -7.90
N LEU A 70 19.06 -19.33 -7.43
CA LEU A 70 17.86 -19.78 -8.14
C LEU A 70 17.51 -18.78 -9.26
N SER A 71 18.39 -18.64 -10.26
CA SER A 71 18.24 -17.66 -11.33
C SER A 71 17.07 -17.97 -12.29
N ARG A 72 16.59 -19.21 -12.32
CA ARG A 72 15.38 -19.66 -13.01
C ARG A 72 14.66 -20.71 -12.19
N LEU A 73 13.34 -20.72 -12.22
CA LEU A 73 12.50 -21.76 -11.59
C LEU A 73 11.84 -22.61 -12.68
N PHE A 74 11.98 -23.93 -12.60
CA PHE A 74 11.40 -24.88 -13.55
C PHE A 74 10.04 -25.43 -13.07
N PRO A 75 9.20 -26.02 -13.95
CA PRO A 75 7.93 -26.59 -13.53
C PRO A 75 8.10 -27.67 -12.45
N ASN A 76 7.26 -27.64 -11.42
CA ASN A 76 7.33 -28.54 -10.25
C ASN A 76 8.64 -28.45 -9.43
N GLU A 77 9.39 -27.33 -9.48
CA GLU A 77 10.59 -27.12 -8.65
C GLU A 77 10.31 -27.36 -7.15
N PHE A 78 9.12 -26.96 -6.70
CA PHE A 78 8.70 -27.01 -5.30
C PHE A 78 7.78 -28.18 -4.92
N ALA A 79 7.59 -29.17 -5.80
CA ALA A 79 6.60 -30.25 -5.57
C ALA A 79 6.83 -31.05 -4.27
N ASN A 80 8.07 -31.10 -3.76
CA ASN A 80 8.43 -31.75 -2.50
C ASN A 80 8.29 -30.85 -1.26
N PHE A 81 7.73 -29.64 -1.39
CA PHE A 81 7.62 -28.63 -0.34
C PHE A 81 6.16 -28.24 -0.02
N TYR A 82 5.24 -29.18 -0.19
CA TYR A 82 3.78 -28.98 -0.14
C TYR A 82 3.20 -28.47 1.21
N ASN A 83 3.98 -28.52 2.30
CA ASN A 83 3.60 -28.00 3.61
C ASN A 83 4.09 -26.56 3.87
N ALA A 84 4.68 -25.89 2.87
CA ALA A 84 5.12 -24.51 3.00
C ALA A 84 3.92 -23.54 3.10
N VAL A 85 4.01 -22.57 4.01
CA VAL A 85 3.00 -21.52 4.27
C VAL A 85 3.49 -20.13 3.83
N SER A 86 4.79 -19.89 3.93
CA SER A 86 5.46 -18.72 3.33
C SER A 86 6.65 -19.19 2.50
N LEU A 87 6.89 -18.51 1.37
CA LEU A 87 8.02 -18.76 0.47
C LEU A 87 8.78 -17.45 0.20
N HIS A 88 10.06 -17.46 0.58
CA HIS A 88 10.98 -16.34 0.51
C HIS A 88 12.09 -16.63 -0.52
N LEU A 89 12.08 -15.92 -1.65
CA LEU A 89 12.96 -16.07 -2.81
C LEU A 89 13.73 -14.78 -3.16
N GLU A 90 13.80 -13.83 -2.24
CA GLU A 90 14.46 -12.54 -2.36
C GLU A 90 15.96 -12.70 -2.70
N ASN A 91 16.56 -11.73 -3.40
CA ASN A 91 18.01 -11.70 -3.65
C ASN A 91 18.59 -12.94 -4.39
N ASN A 92 17.79 -13.70 -5.13
CA ASN A 92 18.25 -14.89 -5.88
C ASN A 92 18.82 -14.59 -7.28
N GLY A 93 18.66 -13.35 -7.74
CA GLY A 93 18.94 -12.97 -9.12
C GLY A 93 17.99 -13.65 -10.12
N LEU A 94 16.81 -14.09 -9.65
CA LEU A 94 15.77 -14.76 -10.43
C LEU A 94 15.30 -13.86 -11.57
N HIS A 95 15.45 -14.31 -12.82
CA HIS A 95 15.06 -13.52 -14.00
C HIS A 95 13.99 -14.17 -14.87
N ASP A 96 13.68 -15.46 -14.65
CA ASP A 96 12.64 -16.19 -15.38
C ASP A 96 11.94 -17.23 -14.48
N ILE A 97 10.62 -17.18 -14.42
CA ILE A 97 9.78 -18.17 -13.74
C ILE A 97 9.01 -18.91 -14.84
N VAL A 98 9.25 -20.22 -14.97
CA VAL A 98 8.54 -21.03 -15.97
C VAL A 98 7.14 -21.35 -15.43
N PRO A 99 6.07 -21.26 -16.24
CA PRO A 99 4.71 -21.58 -15.79
C PRO A 99 4.60 -22.94 -15.12
N GLY A 100 3.87 -22.98 -14.00
CA GLY A 100 3.78 -24.17 -13.13
C GLY A 100 5.01 -24.44 -12.25
N ALA A 101 5.92 -23.47 -12.07
CA ALA A 101 7.04 -23.62 -11.13
C ALA A 101 6.58 -23.93 -9.70
N PHE A 102 5.53 -23.24 -9.24
CA PHE A 102 4.97 -23.35 -7.90
C PHE A 102 3.94 -24.50 -7.72
N LEU A 103 3.83 -25.41 -8.69
CA LEU A 103 2.95 -26.58 -8.57
C LEU A 103 3.33 -27.42 -7.34
N GLY A 104 2.33 -27.67 -6.48
CA GLY A 104 2.46 -28.36 -5.21
C GLY A 104 2.42 -27.45 -3.97
N LEU A 105 2.52 -26.12 -4.13
CA LEU A 105 2.56 -25.14 -3.02
C LEU A 105 1.16 -24.62 -2.61
N GLN A 106 0.18 -25.51 -2.51
CA GLN A 106 -1.23 -25.14 -2.33
C GLN A 106 -1.55 -24.43 -1.01
N LEU A 107 -0.65 -24.49 -0.02
CA LEU A 107 -0.81 -23.87 1.31
C LEU A 107 -0.01 -22.56 1.47
N VAL A 108 0.72 -22.13 0.44
CA VAL A 108 1.53 -20.90 0.50
C VAL A 108 0.60 -19.69 0.44
N LYS A 109 0.49 -19.01 1.58
CA LYS A 109 -0.22 -17.75 1.76
C LYS A 109 0.61 -16.54 1.35
N ARG A 110 1.95 -16.66 1.36
CA ARG A 110 2.88 -15.54 1.17
C ARG A 110 4.01 -15.88 0.21
N LEU A 111 4.21 -15.03 -0.79
CA LEU A 111 5.30 -15.15 -1.74
C LEU A 111 6.09 -13.85 -1.83
N HIS A 112 7.36 -13.92 -1.43
CA HIS A 112 8.32 -12.82 -1.53
C HIS A 112 9.31 -13.13 -2.66
N ILE A 113 9.24 -12.36 -3.74
CA ILE A 113 10.11 -12.47 -4.93
C ILE A 113 10.79 -11.13 -5.27
N ASN A 114 10.79 -10.18 -4.33
CA ASN A 114 11.41 -8.86 -4.47
C ASN A 114 12.94 -8.89 -4.51
N ASN A 115 13.54 -7.76 -4.92
CA ASN A 115 14.97 -7.61 -5.19
C ASN A 115 15.56 -8.74 -6.05
N ASN A 116 14.93 -8.97 -7.20
CA ASN A 116 15.32 -9.97 -8.19
C ASN A 116 15.47 -9.30 -9.57
N LYS A 117 15.43 -10.07 -10.66
CA LYS A 117 15.65 -9.60 -12.04
C LYS A 117 14.51 -10.01 -12.97
N ILE A 118 13.33 -10.28 -12.42
CA ILE A 118 12.17 -10.77 -13.14
C ILE A 118 11.70 -9.69 -14.12
N ARG A 119 11.48 -10.07 -15.38
CA ARG A 119 11.11 -9.13 -16.46
C ARG A 119 9.63 -9.18 -16.85
N SER A 120 9.00 -10.33 -16.67
CA SER A 120 7.64 -10.59 -17.14
C SER A 120 6.94 -11.62 -16.27
N PHE A 121 5.67 -11.39 -15.94
CA PHE A 121 4.77 -12.41 -15.40
C PHE A 121 3.95 -13.01 -16.54
N LYS A 122 4.25 -14.27 -16.88
CA LYS A 122 3.60 -15.02 -17.97
C LYS A 122 2.31 -15.67 -17.49
N LYS A 123 1.41 -16.05 -18.41
CA LYS A 123 0.26 -16.91 -18.09
C LYS A 123 0.67 -18.11 -17.24
N ASN A 124 -0.12 -18.42 -16.20
CA ASN A 124 0.10 -19.53 -15.27
C ASN A 124 1.46 -19.48 -14.52
N THR A 125 2.08 -18.29 -14.35
CA THR A 125 3.31 -18.15 -13.52
C THR A 125 3.06 -18.60 -12.08
N PHE A 126 1.95 -18.17 -11.48
CA PHE A 126 1.59 -18.46 -10.08
C PHE A 126 0.69 -19.70 -9.91
N LEU A 127 0.61 -20.57 -10.93
CA LEU A 127 -0.24 -21.76 -10.89
C LEU A 127 0.20 -22.72 -9.77
N GLY A 128 -0.74 -23.06 -8.88
CA GLY A 128 -0.54 -23.91 -7.70
C GLY A 128 -0.44 -23.17 -6.37
N LEU A 129 -0.56 -21.83 -6.36
CA LEU A 129 -0.58 -20.98 -5.17
C LEU A 129 -2.02 -20.59 -4.79
N ASP A 130 -2.89 -21.60 -4.65
CA ASP A 130 -4.34 -21.42 -4.54
C ASP A 130 -4.78 -20.62 -3.29
N ASP A 131 -3.97 -20.70 -2.21
CA ASP A 131 -4.19 -20.01 -0.93
C ASP A 131 -3.41 -18.67 -0.78
N LEU A 132 -2.81 -18.14 -1.85
CA LEU A 132 -1.98 -16.93 -1.76
C LEU A 132 -2.79 -15.69 -1.36
N GLU A 133 -2.43 -15.10 -0.23
CA GLU A 133 -3.03 -13.90 0.37
C GLU A 133 -2.15 -12.65 0.11
N TYR A 134 -0.85 -12.87 -0.07
CA TYR A 134 0.17 -11.83 -0.13
C TYR A 134 1.23 -12.10 -1.23
N LEU A 135 1.44 -11.14 -2.12
CA LEU A 135 2.48 -11.19 -3.17
C LEU A 135 3.34 -9.92 -3.18
N GLN A 136 4.65 -10.11 -2.99
CA GLN A 136 5.64 -9.05 -2.99
C GLN A 136 6.66 -9.23 -4.12
N ALA A 137 6.74 -8.26 -5.04
CA ALA A 137 7.63 -8.29 -6.19
C ALA A 137 8.30 -6.93 -6.50
N ASP A 138 8.44 -6.04 -5.50
CA ASP A 138 9.18 -4.79 -5.61
C ASP A 138 10.67 -4.98 -6.00
N PHE A 139 11.30 -3.90 -6.46
CA PHE A 139 12.70 -3.88 -6.92
C PHE A 139 13.03 -5.04 -7.90
N ASN A 140 12.18 -5.20 -8.92
CA ASN A 140 12.40 -6.12 -10.03
C ASN A 140 12.59 -5.33 -11.34
N LEU A 141 12.54 -6.02 -12.47
CA LEU A 141 12.63 -5.43 -13.81
C LEU A 141 11.32 -5.63 -14.59
N LEU A 142 10.20 -5.77 -13.87
CA LEU A 142 8.92 -6.21 -14.42
C LEU A 142 8.35 -5.16 -15.38
N ARG A 143 8.07 -5.58 -16.61
CA ARG A 143 7.50 -4.72 -17.68
C ARG A 143 6.18 -5.30 -18.18
N ASP A 144 6.21 -6.59 -18.50
CA ASP A 144 5.12 -7.29 -19.16
C ASP A 144 4.36 -8.16 -18.15
N ILE A 145 3.05 -7.99 -18.06
CA ILE A 145 2.16 -8.79 -17.21
C ILE A 145 1.13 -9.45 -18.11
N ASP A 146 0.88 -10.74 -17.93
CA ASP A 146 -0.15 -11.48 -18.65
C ASP A 146 -1.55 -11.21 -18.04
N PRO A 147 -2.60 -10.95 -18.85
CA PRO A 147 -3.94 -10.66 -18.36
C PRO A 147 -4.55 -11.70 -17.40
N SER A 148 -4.14 -12.96 -17.49
CA SER A 148 -4.67 -14.05 -16.67
C SER A 148 -3.75 -14.48 -15.53
N VAL A 149 -2.68 -13.72 -15.22
CA VAL A 149 -1.62 -14.23 -14.34
C VAL A 149 -2.01 -14.38 -12.86
N PHE A 150 -2.92 -13.53 -12.37
CA PHE A 150 -3.44 -13.60 -11.00
C PHE A 150 -4.83 -14.24 -10.90
N ARG A 151 -5.44 -14.63 -12.03
CA ARG A 151 -6.85 -15.09 -12.12
C ARG A 151 -7.20 -16.25 -11.18
N ASP A 152 -6.22 -17.11 -10.89
CA ASP A 152 -6.41 -18.30 -10.06
C ASP A 152 -6.09 -18.03 -8.56
N LEU A 153 -5.65 -16.81 -8.20
CA LEU A 153 -5.26 -16.40 -6.84
C LEU A 153 -6.44 -15.80 -6.07
N SER A 154 -7.48 -16.59 -5.83
CA SER A 154 -8.78 -16.12 -5.30
C SER A 154 -8.76 -15.51 -3.89
N LYS A 155 -7.61 -15.57 -3.19
CA LYS A 155 -7.43 -15.01 -1.84
C LYS A 155 -6.45 -13.83 -1.78
N LEU A 156 -5.87 -13.41 -2.91
CA LEU A 156 -4.82 -12.39 -2.91
C LEU A 156 -5.40 -11.03 -2.54
N GLU A 157 -5.02 -10.52 -1.36
CA GLU A 157 -5.47 -9.25 -0.80
C GLU A 157 -4.43 -8.14 -1.00
N VAL A 158 -3.13 -8.47 -0.88
CA VAL A 158 -2.04 -7.50 -0.88
C VAL A 158 -1.08 -7.77 -2.03
N LEU A 159 -0.92 -6.77 -2.91
CA LEU A 159 -0.06 -6.84 -4.09
C LEU A 159 0.92 -5.65 -4.12
N ILE A 160 2.20 -5.95 -3.96
CA ILE A 160 3.28 -4.96 -3.92
C ILE A 160 4.13 -5.08 -5.18
N LEU A 161 4.09 -4.05 -6.03
CA LEU A 161 4.72 -3.98 -7.34
C LEU A 161 5.55 -2.70 -7.54
N ASN A 162 5.84 -1.93 -6.49
CA ASN A 162 6.59 -0.69 -6.60
C ASN A 162 8.03 -0.91 -7.13
N ASP A 163 8.65 0.17 -7.61
CA ASP A 163 10.04 0.17 -8.12
C ASP A 163 10.30 -0.90 -9.19
N ASN A 164 9.39 -0.93 -10.17
CA ASN A 164 9.44 -1.79 -11.35
C ASN A 164 9.39 -0.94 -12.64
N LEU A 165 9.13 -1.57 -13.79
CA LEU A 165 9.15 -0.93 -15.10
C LEU A 165 7.80 -1.12 -15.84
N ILE A 166 6.71 -1.31 -15.11
CA ILE A 166 5.37 -1.58 -15.66
C ILE A 166 4.87 -0.32 -16.37
N SER A 167 4.59 -0.41 -17.68
CA SER A 167 4.11 0.75 -18.47
C SER A 167 2.59 0.87 -18.54
N ALA A 168 1.88 -0.25 -18.36
CA ALA A 168 0.43 -0.35 -18.29
C ALA A 168 0.07 -1.68 -17.62
N LEU A 169 -1.05 -1.73 -16.91
CA LEU A 169 -1.63 -3.00 -16.45
C LEU A 169 -2.55 -3.57 -17.55
N PRO A 170 -2.57 -4.90 -17.76
CA PRO A 170 -3.45 -5.50 -18.75
C PRO A 170 -4.91 -5.50 -18.29
N ILE A 171 -5.83 -5.44 -19.26
CA ILE A 171 -7.28 -5.53 -19.01
C ILE A 171 -7.60 -6.93 -18.43
N ASN A 172 -8.43 -6.98 -17.39
CA ASN A 172 -8.83 -8.15 -16.61
C ASN A 172 -7.77 -8.77 -15.69
N VAL A 173 -6.69 -8.04 -15.39
CA VAL A 173 -5.59 -8.54 -14.54
C VAL A 173 -6.00 -8.90 -13.11
N PHE A 174 -7.06 -8.26 -12.59
CA PHE A 174 -7.60 -8.48 -11.24
C PHE A 174 -8.91 -9.28 -11.25
N GLN A 175 -9.23 -9.96 -12.35
CA GLN A 175 -10.47 -10.70 -12.49
C GLN A 175 -10.54 -11.84 -11.46
N ASN A 176 -11.53 -11.76 -10.56
CA ASN A 176 -11.75 -12.67 -9.42
C ASN A 176 -10.69 -12.58 -8.30
N VAL A 177 -9.98 -11.45 -8.17
CA VAL A 177 -8.93 -11.25 -7.16
C VAL A 177 -9.34 -10.16 -6.15
N PRO A 178 -9.42 -10.46 -4.83
CA PRO A 178 -9.96 -9.53 -3.83
C PRO A 178 -8.91 -8.52 -3.31
N ILE A 179 -8.28 -7.75 -4.21
CA ILE A 179 -7.23 -6.79 -3.83
C ILE A 179 -7.76 -5.70 -2.89
N THR A 180 -7.11 -5.57 -1.73
CA THR A 180 -7.35 -4.53 -0.71
C THR A 180 -6.19 -3.54 -0.61
N HIS A 181 -4.95 -3.95 -0.90
CA HIS A 181 -3.76 -3.09 -0.85
C HIS A 181 -2.94 -3.23 -2.13
N LEU A 182 -2.67 -2.10 -2.80
CA LEU A 182 -1.98 -2.06 -4.10
C LEU A 182 -0.91 -0.95 -4.13
N ASP A 183 0.36 -1.34 -4.11
CA ASP A 183 1.50 -0.41 -4.25
C ASP A 183 2.08 -0.50 -5.67
N LEU A 184 1.86 0.55 -6.47
CA LEU A 184 2.33 0.69 -7.87
C LEU A 184 3.37 1.80 -8.02
N ARG A 185 3.89 2.38 -6.93
CA ARG A 185 4.80 3.53 -6.99
C ARG A 185 6.08 3.26 -7.77
N GLY A 186 6.69 4.31 -8.33
CA GLY A 186 7.99 4.20 -9.00
C GLY A 186 7.98 3.33 -10.27
N ASN A 187 6.80 3.15 -10.90
CA ASN A 187 6.66 2.41 -12.16
C ASN A 187 6.69 3.37 -13.37
N ARG A 188 6.19 2.89 -14.52
CA ARG A 188 6.13 3.65 -15.78
C ARG A 188 4.70 3.79 -16.30
N ILE A 189 3.71 3.66 -15.42
CA ILE A 189 2.28 3.67 -15.76
C ILE A 189 1.89 5.06 -16.25
N LYS A 190 1.24 5.09 -17.42
CA LYS A 190 0.73 6.34 -18.02
C LYS A 190 -0.76 6.52 -17.83
N THR A 191 -1.52 5.43 -17.92
CA THR A 191 -2.97 5.41 -17.83
C THR A 191 -3.44 4.19 -17.05
N LEU A 192 -4.59 4.32 -16.40
CA LEU A 192 -5.23 3.25 -15.64
C LEU A 192 -6.74 3.25 -15.98
N PRO A 193 -7.19 2.47 -16.98
CA PRO A 193 -8.58 2.48 -17.42
C PRO A 193 -9.52 1.91 -16.34
N TYR A 194 -10.77 2.36 -16.34
CA TYR A 194 -11.77 1.83 -15.43
C TYR A 194 -12.26 0.44 -15.85
N GLU A 195 -12.66 0.30 -17.12
CA GLU A 195 -13.11 -0.96 -17.70
C GLU A 195 -11.99 -2.02 -17.64
N GLY A 196 -12.31 -3.16 -17.04
CA GLY A 196 -11.42 -4.29 -16.84
C GLY A 196 -10.25 -4.09 -15.86
N ILE A 197 -10.13 -2.95 -15.15
CA ILE A 197 -9.10 -2.79 -14.10
C ILE A 197 -9.70 -2.19 -12.81
N LEU A 198 -10.07 -0.90 -12.80
CA LEU A 198 -10.55 -0.25 -11.57
C LEU A 198 -11.91 -0.79 -11.09
N GLU A 199 -12.77 -1.22 -12.02
CA GLU A 199 -14.05 -1.87 -11.69
C GLU A 199 -13.86 -3.21 -10.93
N GLN A 200 -12.67 -3.81 -11.01
CA GLN A 200 -12.36 -5.13 -10.43
C GLN A 200 -11.81 -5.02 -9.01
N ILE A 201 -11.51 -3.82 -8.51
CA ILE A 201 -10.95 -3.56 -7.18
C ILE A 201 -11.85 -2.66 -6.28
N PRO A 202 -13.15 -2.97 -6.11
CA PRO A 202 -14.08 -2.13 -5.34
C PRO A 202 -13.83 -2.15 -3.81
N GLY A 203 -13.02 -3.09 -3.31
CA GLY A 203 -12.72 -3.30 -1.88
C GLY A 203 -11.40 -2.68 -1.41
N ILE A 204 -10.79 -1.79 -2.21
CA ILE A 204 -9.48 -1.21 -1.93
C ILE A 204 -9.46 -0.37 -0.64
N VAL A 205 -8.38 -0.47 0.13
CA VAL A 205 -8.12 0.21 1.42
C VAL A 205 -6.90 1.13 1.34
N GLU A 206 -5.88 0.72 0.57
CA GLU A 206 -4.69 1.53 0.27
C GLU A 206 -4.31 1.36 -1.21
N VAL A 207 -4.14 2.47 -1.93
CA VAL A 207 -3.68 2.48 -3.32
C VAL A 207 -2.62 3.56 -3.51
N LEU A 208 -1.40 3.15 -3.86
CA LEU A 208 -0.26 4.05 -3.98
C LEU A 208 0.17 4.17 -5.44
N LEU A 209 -0.09 5.35 -6.03
CA LEU A 209 0.05 5.66 -7.46
C LEU A 209 1.15 6.70 -7.80
N GLU A 210 1.91 7.10 -6.77
CA GLU A 210 2.97 8.11 -6.84
C GLU A 210 4.12 7.70 -7.78
N ASP A 211 4.97 8.65 -8.16
CA ASP A 211 6.19 8.42 -8.95
C ASP A 211 5.95 7.60 -10.25
N ASN A 212 4.84 7.89 -10.94
CA ASN A 212 4.49 7.33 -12.23
C ASN A 212 4.27 8.44 -13.28
N PRO A 213 4.65 8.23 -14.55
CA PRO A 213 4.60 9.21 -15.63
C PRO A 213 3.20 9.36 -16.23
N TRP A 214 2.23 9.82 -15.44
CA TRP A 214 0.81 9.88 -15.82
C TRP A 214 0.57 10.77 -17.04
N ASP A 215 -0.18 10.26 -18.02
CA ASP A 215 -0.57 10.95 -19.25
C ASP A 215 -2.02 11.43 -19.11
N CYS A 216 -2.17 12.66 -18.64
CA CYS A 216 -3.43 13.33 -18.34
C CYS A 216 -4.15 13.79 -19.61
N ASN A 217 -4.58 12.82 -20.41
CA ASN A 217 -5.40 12.99 -21.60
C ASN A 217 -6.82 12.40 -21.38
N CYS A 218 -7.60 12.22 -22.46
CA CYS A 218 -8.95 11.66 -22.40
C CYS A 218 -9.06 10.29 -21.70
N ASP A 219 -8.02 9.45 -21.78
CA ASP A 219 -8.01 8.08 -21.27
C ASP A 219 -7.90 8.05 -19.74
N LEU A 220 -7.42 9.14 -19.11
CA LEU A 220 -7.25 9.25 -17.66
C LEU A 220 -8.50 9.80 -16.94
N VAL A 221 -9.53 10.21 -17.68
CA VAL A 221 -10.80 10.70 -17.11
C VAL A 221 -11.46 9.63 -16.22
N SER A 222 -11.41 8.35 -16.61
CA SER A 222 -12.02 7.29 -15.81
C SER A 222 -11.26 6.97 -14.51
N LEU A 223 -9.94 7.22 -14.46
CA LEU A 223 -9.19 7.19 -13.21
C LEU A 223 -9.61 8.34 -12.29
N LYS A 224 -9.77 9.55 -12.85
CA LYS A 224 -10.27 10.71 -12.11
C LYS A 224 -11.64 10.44 -11.48
N GLU A 225 -12.60 9.98 -12.28
CA GLU A 225 -13.95 9.62 -11.80
C GLU A 225 -13.90 8.56 -10.69
N TRP A 226 -13.01 7.57 -10.78
CA TRP A 226 -12.84 6.55 -9.74
C TRP A 226 -12.26 7.14 -8.44
N LEU A 227 -11.22 7.98 -8.54
CA LEU A 227 -10.60 8.66 -7.39
C LEU A 227 -11.57 9.63 -6.68
N GLU A 228 -12.50 10.24 -7.41
CA GLU A 228 -13.52 11.13 -6.82
C GLU A 228 -14.65 10.38 -6.08
N ASN A 229 -14.92 9.13 -6.46
CA ASN A 229 -16.01 8.31 -5.89
C ASN A 229 -15.57 7.28 -4.83
N ILE A 230 -14.26 7.16 -4.59
CA ILE A 230 -13.69 6.21 -3.63
C ILE A 230 -13.97 6.62 -2.16
N PRO A 231 -14.10 5.69 -1.21
CA PRO A 231 -14.38 6.04 0.19
C PRO A 231 -13.27 6.89 0.83
N GLN A 232 -13.63 7.95 1.56
CA GLN A 232 -12.69 8.90 2.19
C GLN A 232 -11.76 8.29 3.26
N ASN A 233 -11.96 7.02 3.63
CA ASN A 233 -11.09 6.29 4.54
C ASN A 233 -9.99 5.49 3.81
N VAL A 234 -9.97 5.47 2.48
CA VAL A 234 -8.90 4.87 1.66
C VAL A 234 -7.71 5.82 1.62
N LEU A 235 -6.50 5.30 1.84
CA LEU A 235 -5.29 6.09 1.59
C LEU A 235 -4.93 6.01 0.11
N ILE A 236 -4.80 7.18 -0.51
CA ILE A 236 -4.57 7.34 -1.95
C ILE A 236 -3.25 8.10 -2.14
N GLY A 237 -2.32 7.50 -2.87
CA GLY A 237 -1.12 8.19 -3.35
C GLY A 237 -1.44 9.11 -4.54
N ARG A 238 -0.76 10.25 -4.64
CA ARG A 238 -1.10 11.28 -5.64
C ARG A 238 -0.83 10.85 -7.08
N VAL A 239 -1.67 11.37 -7.98
CA VAL A 239 -1.58 11.17 -9.43
C VAL A 239 -1.23 12.50 -10.09
N ILE A 240 0.08 12.74 -10.21
CA ILE A 240 0.62 13.96 -10.82
C ILE A 240 0.87 13.72 -12.31
N CYS A 241 0.28 14.57 -13.14
CA CYS A 241 0.45 14.57 -14.59
C CYS A 241 1.92 14.83 -14.98
N GLU A 242 2.54 13.95 -15.76
CA GLU A 242 3.82 14.23 -16.44
C GLU A 242 3.58 14.68 -17.90
N ALA A 243 2.56 14.12 -18.54
CA ALA A 243 2.11 14.48 -19.88
C ALA A 243 0.62 14.87 -19.90
N PRO A 244 0.13 15.59 -20.92
CA PRO A 244 0.91 16.39 -21.87
C PRO A 244 1.57 17.60 -21.17
N THR A 245 2.58 18.22 -21.81
CA THR A 245 3.33 19.36 -21.22
C THR A 245 2.49 20.56 -20.76
N ARG A 246 1.25 20.71 -21.28
CA ARG A 246 0.28 21.72 -20.83
C ARG A 246 -0.24 21.46 -19.40
N LEU A 247 -0.34 20.18 -19.03
CA LEU A 247 -0.87 19.70 -17.75
C LEU A 247 0.21 19.15 -16.82
N GLN A 248 1.47 19.11 -17.26
CA GLN A 248 2.61 18.67 -16.46
C GLN A 248 2.65 19.39 -15.09
N GLY A 249 2.80 18.60 -14.02
CA GLY A 249 2.80 19.08 -12.63
C GLY A 249 1.41 19.35 -12.03
N ASN A 250 0.31 19.04 -12.73
CA ASN A 250 -1.05 19.09 -12.14
C ASN A 250 -1.37 17.80 -11.39
N ASP A 251 -2.25 17.89 -10.39
CA ASP A 251 -3.00 16.74 -9.91
C ASP A 251 -4.18 16.38 -10.83
N LEU A 252 -4.42 15.09 -11.00
CA LEU A 252 -5.58 14.56 -11.74
C LEU A 252 -6.93 14.86 -11.05
N ASN A 253 -6.98 14.73 -9.72
CA ASN A 253 -8.19 14.97 -8.92
C ASN A 253 -8.66 16.45 -9.05
N GLU A 254 -7.72 17.34 -9.34
CA GLU A 254 -7.95 18.79 -9.40
C GLU A 254 -8.15 19.30 -10.84
N THR A 255 -7.56 18.62 -11.83
CA THR A 255 -7.69 18.97 -13.24
C THR A 255 -9.12 18.73 -13.74
N ALA A 256 -9.71 19.72 -14.40
CA ALA A 256 -11.06 19.60 -14.96
C ALA A 256 -11.13 18.58 -16.12
N GLU A 257 -12.23 17.83 -16.23
CA GLU A 257 -12.40 16.85 -17.32
C GLU A 257 -12.29 17.47 -18.73
N MET A 258 -12.77 18.70 -18.91
CA MET A 258 -12.65 19.44 -20.18
C MET A 258 -11.18 19.75 -20.53
N GLU A 259 -10.29 19.82 -19.54
CA GLU A 259 -8.87 20.05 -19.74
C GLU A 259 -8.10 18.78 -20.10
N LEU A 260 -8.51 17.64 -19.54
CA LEU A 260 -8.06 16.30 -19.92
C LEU A 260 -8.55 15.93 -21.33
N CYS A 261 -9.81 16.26 -21.63
CA CYS A 261 -10.52 15.78 -22.81
C CYS A 261 -11.34 16.87 -23.53
N PRO A 262 -10.69 17.82 -24.23
CA PRO A 262 -11.38 18.95 -24.88
C PRO A 262 -12.40 18.53 -25.95
N SER A 263 -12.26 17.35 -26.55
CA SER A 263 -13.13 16.88 -27.62
C SER A 263 -14.54 16.47 -27.16
N LYS A 264 -14.77 16.22 -25.86
CA LYS A 264 -16.10 15.86 -25.34
C LYS A 264 -17.08 17.04 -25.30
N SER A 265 -16.63 18.30 -25.40
CA SER A 265 -17.52 19.49 -25.38
C SER A 265 -18.06 19.89 -26.77
N GLY A 266 -17.95 19.02 -27.78
CA GLY A 266 -18.23 19.35 -29.18
C GLY A 266 -19.50 18.72 -29.79
N MET A 267 -20.30 17.96 -29.02
CA MET A 267 -21.45 17.24 -29.57
C MET A 267 -22.64 17.18 -28.61
N ASP A 268 -23.30 18.32 -28.39
CA ASP A 268 -24.72 18.32 -28.05
C ASP A 268 -25.49 19.45 -28.77
N SER A 269 -26.61 19.06 -29.38
CA SER A 269 -27.74 19.90 -29.80
C SER A 269 -27.48 21.23 -30.54
N SER A 270 -27.11 21.18 -31.83
CA SER A 270 -27.65 22.11 -32.87
C SER A 270 -27.18 21.83 -34.31
N LEU A 271 -27.36 20.60 -34.81
CA LEU A 271 -27.29 20.34 -36.26
C LEU A 271 -28.57 20.83 -36.96
N VAL A 272 -28.65 22.14 -37.21
CA VAL A 272 -29.54 22.68 -38.24
C VAL A 272 -28.89 22.41 -39.60
N ALA A 273 -29.47 21.49 -40.36
CA ALA A 273 -28.99 21.18 -41.71
C ALA A 273 -29.16 22.38 -42.66
N PRO A 274 -28.15 22.75 -43.47
CA PRO A 274 -28.36 23.59 -44.64
C PRO A 274 -29.15 22.80 -45.70
N PRO A 275 -30.03 23.45 -46.48
CA PRO A 275 -30.80 22.77 -47.51
C PRO A 275 -29.93 22.35 -48.69
N THR A 276 -30.33 21.24 -49.32
CA THR A 276 -29.80 20.72 -50.58
C THR A 276 -29.89 21.74 -51.72
N GLN A 277 -28.80 21.90 -52.50
CA GLN A 277 -28.85 22.40 -53.87
C GLN A 277 -27.92 21.57 -54.77
N ASP A 278 -28.33 21.45 -56.04
CA ASP A 278 -27.93 20.38 -56.95
C ASP A 278 -26.51 20.46 -57.50
N GLU A 279 -25.95 19.29 -57.81
CA GLU A 279 -24.78 19.15 -58.67
C GLU A 279 -25.13 19.37 -60.15
N THR A 280 -24.32 20.16 -60.87
CA THR A 280 -23.97 19.84 -62.28
C THR A 280 -22.52 20.26 -62.57
N PRO A 281 -21.78 19.57 -63.48
CA PRO A 281 -20.33 19.71 -63.60
C PRO A 281 -19.84 20.31 -64.94
N ASP A 282 -18.68 20.99 -64.97
CA ASP A 282 -17.62 20.66 -65.96
C ASP A 282 -16.20 21.21 -65.63
N ARG A 283 -15.20 20.46 -66.14
CA ARG A 283 -13.76 20.70 -66.46
C ARG A 283 -12.90 21.83 -65.83
N GLY A 284 -11.68 21.44 -65.42
CA GLY A 284 -10.54 22.29 -65.00
C GLY A 284 -9.63 22.77 -66.16
N PRO A 285 -8.27 22.71 -66.12
CA PRO A 285 -7.39 21.96 -65.20
C PRO A 285 -6.20 22.76 -64.57
N ARG A 286 -5.41 22.03 -63.77
CA ARG A 286 -4.15 22.42 -63.08
C ARG A 286 -2.93 22.48 -64.03
N PRO A 287 -1.79 23.06 -63.62
CA PRO A 287 -0.58 22.21 -63.56
C PRO A 287 0.29 22.38 -62.30
N THR A 288 1.18 21.40 -62.10
CA THR A 288 2.07 21.19 -60.93
C THR A 288 3.53 21.61 -61.19
N PRO A 289 4.39 21.70 -60.15
CA PRO A 289 5.71 22.33 -60.24
C PRO A 289 6.84 21.36 -60.65
N SER A 290 8.03 21.90 -60.93
CA SER A 290 9.27 21.14 -61.06
C SER A 290 10.38 21.67 -60.13
N LYS A 291 11.24 20.75 -59.67
CA LYS A 291 12.41 21.01 -58.83
C LYS A 291 13.65 21.19 -59.69
N THR A 292 14.65 21.91 -59.19
CA THR A 292 16.05 21.55 -59.45
C THR A 292 16.95 21.92 -58.28
N SER A 293 17.86 21.01 -57.93
CA SER A 293 18.90 21.16 -56.91
C SER A 293 20.26 21.39 -57.58
N GLY A 294 21.09 22.28 -57.03
CA GLY A 294 22.46 22.54 -57.51
C GLY A 294 23.36 23.02 -56.38
N VAL A 295 24.43 22.28 -56.12
CA VAL A 295 25.40 22.47 -55.03
C VAL A 295 26.46 23.51 -55.42
N THR A 296 26.92 24.35 -54.47
CA THR A 296 28.37 24.58 -54.20
C THR A 296 28.59 25.42 -52.94
N GLU A 297 29.77 25.25 -52.34
CA GLU A 297 30.22 25.86 -51.09
C GLU A 297 30.87 27.24 -51.28
N SER A 298 30.99 27.98 -50.17
CA SER A 298 32.25 28.60 -49.66
C SER A 298 32.19 30.08 -49.23
N HIS A 299 32.73 30.27 -48.01
CA HIS A 299 33.52 31.40 -47.50
C HIS A 299 33.06 32.88 -47.63
N SER A 300 32.51 33.36 -46.50
CA SER A 300 33.10 34.37 -45.59
C SER A 300 33.85 35.60 -46.13
N GLY A 301 33.43 36.77 -45.62
CA GLY A 301 34.14 38.06 -45.70
C GLY A 301 33.37 39.07 -46.55
N GLY A 302 33.18 40.33 -46.15
CA GLY A 302 33.56 41.01 -44.91
C GLY A 302 33.67 42.52 -45.14
N GLY A 303 33.24 43.34 -44.18
CA GLY A 303 33.55 44.77 -44.14
C GLY A 303 32.53 45.74 -44.79
N GLY A 304 31.81 46.47 -43.94
CA GLY A 304 32.17 47.88 -43.70
C GLY A 304 31.42 48.98 -44.44
N HIS A 305 30.74 49.83 -43.65
CA HIS A 305 30.47 51.27 -43.90
C HIS A 305 29.53 51.63 -45.08
N ASN A 306 28.80 52.75 -45.07
CA ASN A 306 28.52 53.72 -44.00
C ASN A 306 27.17 54.43 -44.27
N LYS A 307 26.44 54.69 -43.18
CA LYS A 307 25.82 55.98 -42.81
C LYS A 307 25.00 56.87 -43.78
N ASP A 308 23.91 57.34 -43.16
CA ASP A 308 23.40 58.73 -43.09
C ASP A 308 22.33 59.24 -44.09
N HIS A 309 21.18 59.56 -43.48
CA HIS A 309 20.37 60.78 -43.62
C HIS A 309 19.83 61.23 -45.01
N SER A 310 18.69 61.91 -45.13
CA SER A 310 17.47 62.09 -44.30
C SER A 310 16.48 62.99 -45.10
N LYS A 311 15.16 62.84 -44.88
CA LYS A 311 14.06 63.83 -45.03
C LYS A 311 12.73 63.08 -44.97
N ALA A 312 11.74 63.28 -44.09
CA ALA A 312 11.21 64.41 -43.31
C ALA A 312 9.87 64.96 -43.87
N ARG A 313 9.01 65.42 -42.95
CA ARG A 313 7.57 65.82 -43.06
C ARG A 313 6.60 64.63 -42.91
N GLU A 314 5.50 64.72 -42.15
CA GLU A 314 4.95 65.85 -41.37
C GLU A 314 4.20 65.36 -40.10
N ASN A 315 3.78 66.26 -39.21
CA ASN A 315 3.65 65.96 -37.78
C ASN A 315 2.32 66.44 -37.12
N TRP A 316 1.74 65.58 -36.26
CA TRP A 316 0.68 65.82 -35.27
C TRP A 316 -0.75 66.28 -35.68
N GLN A 317 -1.76 65.48 -35.32
CA GLN A 317 -2.96 65.96 -34.60
C GLN A 317 -3.59 64.85 -33.71
N ARG A 318 -4.59 65.20 -32.88
CA ARG A 318 -4.87 64.55 -31.57
C ARG A 318 -6.26 63.86 -31.44
N LYS A 319 -6.34 62.96 -30.45
CA LYS A 319 -7.49 62.62 -29.55
C LYS A 319 -8.61 61.63 -29.99
N MET A 320 -8.76 60.61 -29.13
CA MET A 320 -9.99 59.97 -28.59
C MET A 320 -10.67 58.79 -29.30
N LYS A 321 -11.24 57.93 -28.42
CA LYS A 321 -11.92 56.62 -28.58
C LYS A 321 -13.21 56.68 -29.43
N PRO A 322 -13.70 55.54 -30.00
CA PRO A 322 -14.70 54.73 -29.27
C PRO A 322 -14.57 53.19 -29.37
N THR A 323 -14.86 52.55 -28.22
CA THR A 323 -15.70 51.35 -27.96
C THR A 323 -15.49 50.01 -28.70
N ALA A 324 -15.78 48.93 -27.95
CA ALA A 324 -15.52 47.52 -28.29
C ALA A 324 -16.73 46.76 -28.88
N MET A 325 -16.48 45.54 -29.35
CA MET A 325 -17.40 44.41 -29.16
C MET A 325 -16.65 43.27 -28.49
N ALA A 326 -17.26 42.70 -27.45
CA ALA A 326 -16.73 41.56 -26.71
C ALA A 326 -17.45 40.27 -27.11
N THR A 327 -16.71 39.16 -27.16
CA THR A 327 -17.28 37.82 -26.96
C THR A 327 -16.58 37.24 -25.74
N GLY A 328 -17.36 36.98 -24.70
CA GLY A 328 -16.81 36.73 -23.36
C GLY A 328 -16.27 35.31 -23.20
N VAL A 329 -14.95 35.19 -23.10
CA VAL A 329 -14.37 34.13 -22.26
C VAL A 329 -14.73 34.51 -20.82
N ILE A 330 -15.49 33.67 -20.13
CA ILE A 330 -15.68 33.82 -18.69
C ILE A 330 -14.43 33.28 -18.00
N GLU A 331 -13.35 34.07 -18.04
CA GLU A 331 -12.35 34.03 -16.97
C GLU A 331 -13.11 34.37 -15.69
N ARG A 332 -13.42 33.35 -14.88
CA ARG A 332 -13.92 33.59 -13.53
C ARG A 332 -12.77 34.23 -12.76
N GLU A 333 -12.94 35.50 -12.38
CA GLU A 333 -12.00 36.18 -11.51
C GLU A 333 -11.65 35.28 -10.32
N PRO A 334 -10.37 35.11 -9.98
CA PRO A 334 -9.99 34.43 -8.75
C PRO A 334 -10.67 35.13 -7.58
N PRO A 335 -11.19 34.40 -6.56
CA PRO A 335 -11.74 35.04 -5.37
C PRO A 335 -10.69 36.01 -4.79
N ALA A 336 -11.10 37.22 -4.40
CA ALA A 336 -10.23 38.41 -4.27
C ALA A 336 -9.04 38.32 -3.27
N ASN A 337 -8.84 37.17 -2.62
CA ASN A 337 -7.71 36.85 -1.74
C ASN A 337 -6.77 35.75 -2.29
N SER A 338 -7.01 35.21 -3.49
CA SER A 338 -6.22 34.13 -4.10
C SER A 338 -5.06 34.67 -4.96
N THR A 339 -4.07 35.26 -4.29
CA THR A 339 -2.94 35.91 -4.94
C THR A 339 -1.80 34.92 -5.24
N CYS A 340 -1.50 34.68 -6.52
CA CYS A 340 -0.37 33.84 -6.93
C CYS A 340 1.00 34.53 -6.75
N PRO A 341 2.06 33.84 -6.25
CA PRO A 341 3.42 34.39 -6.20
C PRO A 341 4.00 34.59 -7.60
N GLN A 342 4.74 35.69 -7.83
CA GLN A 342 5.32 35.98 -9.16
C GLN A 342 6.36 34.96 -9.65
N SER A 343 6.94 34.17 -8.76
CA SER A 343 7.93 33.13 -9.06
C SER A 343 7.34 31.76 -9.35
N CYS A 344 6.02 31.59 -9.21
CA CYS A 344 5.35 30.29 -9.18
C CYS A 344 4.17 30.24 -10.15
N ASP A 345 3.81 29.03 -10.53
CA ASP A 345 2.69 28.75 -11.42
C ASP A 345 1.51 28.30 -10.56
N CYS A 346 0.41 29.05 -10.57
CA CYS A 346 -0.78 28.72 -9.76
C CYS A 346 -1.97 28.32 -10.61
N LYS A 347 -2.73 27.34 -10.12
CA LYS A 347 -3.93 26.79 -10.75
C LYS A 347 -5.05 26.71 -9.71
N LEU A 348 -6.31 26.81 -10.14
CA LEU A 348 -7.44 26.64 -9.22
C LEU A 348 -7.78 25.16 -9.07
N ILE A 349 -7.97 24.75 -7.83
CA ILE A 349 -8.19 23.38 -7.38
C ILE A 349 -9.68 23.14 -7.21
N GLY A 350 -10.21 22.23 -8.05
CA GLY A 350 -11.55 21.68 -7.94
C GLY A 350 -12.68 22.71 -7.99
N THR A 351 -13.90 22.25 -7.67
CA THR A 351 -15.11 23.08 -7.67
C THR A 351 -15.19 24.06 -6.49
N ARG A 352 -14.33 23.90 -5.47
CA ARG A 352 -14.33 24.70 -4.22
C ARG A 352 -13.40 25.92 -4.24
N GLN A 353 -12.74 26.23 -5.35
CA GLN A 353 -11.83 27.38 -5.50
C GLN A 353 -10.58 27.29 -4.58
N GLY A 354 -10.04 26.08 -4.36
CA GLY A 354 -8.72 25.96 -3.75
C GLY A 354 -7.66 26.57 -4.67
N LEU A 355 -6.49 26.95 -4.13
CA LEU A 355 -5.37 27.43 -4.93
C LEU A 355 -4.21 26.43 -4.85
N GLY A 356 -3.83 25.86 -5.99
CA GLY A 356 -2.64 25.03 -6.12
C GLY A 356 -1.49 25.91 -6.54
N VAL A 357 -0.37 25.85 -5.82
CA VAL A 357 0.80 26.70 -6.05
C VAL A 357 2.01 25.81 -6.32
N ASN A 358 2.44 25.75 -7.57
CA ASN A 358 3.65 25.03 -7.97
C ASN A 358 4.83 26.00 -8.08
N CYS A 359 5.81 25.81 -7.22
CA CYS A 359 7.06 26.56 -7.14
C CYS A 359 8.29 25.65 -7.33
N GLU A 360 8.15 24.48 -7.94
CA GLU A 360 9.20 23.48 -8.11
C GLU A 360 10.40 24.01 -8.94
N GLY A 361 11.62 23.74 -8.50
CA GLY A 361 12.84 24.10 -9.25
C GLY A 361 13.14 25.61 -9.34
N LYS A 362 12.36 26.49 -8.71
CA LYS A 362 12.43 27.96 -8.86
C LYS A 362 13.56 28.63 -8.06
N LYS A 363 14.43 27.84 -7.41
CA LYS A 363 15.60 28.29 -6.60
C LYS A 363 15.24 29.19 -5.41
N ILE A 364 14.06 28.99 -4.83
CA ILE A 364 13.55 29.76 -3.69
C ILE A 364 14.37 29.45 -2.43
N GLU A 365 14.89 30.49 -1.77
CA GLU A 365 15.72 30.34 -0.57
C GLU A 365 14.90 30.30 0.75
N SER A 366 13.67 30.82 0.73
CA SER A 366 12.76 30.73 1.86
C SER A 366 11.30 30.94 1.46
N ILE A 367 10.38 30.36 2.22
CA ILE A 367 8.92 30.50 2.03
C ILE A 367 8.46 31.97 2.16
N ALA A 368 9.21 32.84 2.84
CA ALA A 368 8.91 34.28 2.92
C ALA A 368 9.14 35.05 1.61
N ASN A 369 9.83 34.44 0.64
CA ASN A 369 10.08 35.02 -0.67
C ASN A 369 8.87 34.89 -1.61
N LEU A 370 7.87 34.06 -1.26
CA LEU A 370 6.59 33.96 -1.95
C LEU A 370 5.81 35.27 -1.81
N LYS A 371 5.90 36.12 -2.85
CA LYS A 371 5.26 37.42 -2.92
C LYS A 371 4.41 37.52 -4.19
N PRO A 372 3.12 37.91 -4.07
CA PRO A 372 2.31 37.96 -2.85
C PRO A 372 2.17 36.58 -2.17
N LYS A 373 1.78 36.57 -0.88
CA LYS A 373 1.66 35.33 -0.10
C LYS A 373 0.33 34.63 -0.40
N PRO A 374 0.33 33.37 -0.90
CA PRO A 374 -0.88 32.68 -1.33
C PRO A 374 -1.65 32.08 -0.15
N LEU A 375 -2.34 32.93 0.63
CA LEU A 375 -3.06 32.53 1.84
C LEU A 375 -4.22 31.53 1.59
N GLY A 376 -4.78 31.51 0.37
CA GLY A 376 -5.79 30.53 -0.04
C GLY A 376 -5.23 29.21 -0.57
N ALA A 377 -3.90 28.98 -0.49
CA ALA A 377 -3.30 27.76 -1.01
C ALA A 377 -3.83 26.52 -0.29
N HIS A 378 -4.37 25.59 -1.08
CA HIS A 378 -4.71 24.23 -0.64
C HIS A 378 -3.56 23.26 -0.90
N GLU A 379 -2.77 23.53 -1.95
CA GLU A 379 -1.51 22.84 -2.19
C GLU A 379 -0.37 23.83 -2.39
N LEU A 380 0.81 23.47 -1.86
CA LEU A 380 2.04 24.22 -2.04
C LEU A 380 3.19 23.23 -2.33
N ASN A 381 3.55 23.12 -3.61
CA ASN A 381 4.74 22.39 -4.05
C ASN A 381 5.93 23.36 -4.06
N LEU A 382 6.91 23.10 -3.20
CA LEU A 382 8.20 23.80 -3.09
C LEU A 382 9.39 22.84 -3.31
N ARG A 383 9.18 21.69 -3.96
CA ARG A 383 10.20 20.67 -4.23
C ARG A 383 11.38 21.23 -5.04
N ASP A 384 12.57 20.67 -4.86
CA ASP A 384 13.80 21.03 -5.58
C ASP A 384 14.13 22.54 -5.54
N ASN A 385 14.06 23.12 -4.34
CA ASN A 385 14.41 24.51 -4.06
C ASN A 385 15.59 24.62 -3.07
N ASN A 386 15.96 25.84 -2.72
CA ASN A 386 17.10 26.13 -1.84
C ASN A 386 16.65 26.53 -0.43
N ILE A 387 15.54 25.98 0.10
CA ILE A 387 15.02 26.38 1.41
C ILE A 387 15.91 25.80 2.52
N HIS A 388 16.48 26.65 3.38
CA HIS A 388 17.42 26.21 4.44
C HIS A 388 16.80 26.07 5.83
N THR A 389 15.74 26.83 6.13
CA THR A 389 15.12 26.92 7.45
C THR A 389 13.67 27.34 7.32
N ILE A 390 12.78 26.61 7.98
CA ILE A 390 11.36 26.96 8.05
C ILE A 390 11.07 27.67 9.37
N ARG A 391 10.52 28.87 9.29
CA ARG A 391 10.22 29.73 10.43
C ARG A 391 8.73 29.83 10.70
N ARG A 392 8.34 29.96 11.97
CA ARG A 392 6.93 29.92 12.41
C ARG A 392 6.03 30.94 11.72
N ASN A 393 6.57 32.11 11.41
CA ASN A 393 5.83 33.18 10.74
C ASN A 393 5.63 32.94 9.23
N GLN A 394 6.39 32.03 8.61
CA GLN A 394 6.32 31.76 7.17
C GLN A 394 5.04 31.01 6.80
N LEU A 395 4.67 29.96 7.53
CA LEU A 395 3.45 29.17 7.27
C LEU A 395 2.20 29.65 8.02
N ARG A 396 2.30 30.75 8.79
CA ARG A 396 1.14 31.39 9.42
C ARG A 396 0.13 31.90 8.36
N GLY A 397 -1.10 31.38 8.39
CA GLY A 397 -2.20 31.81 7.53
C GLY A 397 -2.59 30.82 6.42
N TYR A 398 -1.83 29.74 6.22
CA TYR A 398 -2.15 28.67 5.27
C TYR A 398 -3.13 27.64 5.87
N HIS A 399 -4.25 28.11 6.44
CA HIS A 399 -5.15 27.24 7.23
C HIS A 399 -5.80 26.11 6.40
N SER A 400 -6.03 26.36 5.11
CA SER A 400 -6.64 25.41 4.17
C SER A 400 -5.64 24.51 3.44
N LEU A 401 -4.37 24.53 3.85
CA LEU A 401 -3.33 23.74 3.20
C LEU A 401 -3.56 22.25 3.50
N ASN A 402 -3.82 21.49 2.46
CA ASN A 402 -4.06 20.05 2.47
C ASN A 402 -2.80 19.25 2.11
N LEU A 403 -1.94 19.82 1.26
CA LEU A 403 -0.63 19.28 0.93
C LEU A 403 0.49 20.32 0.98
N LEU A 404 1.63 19.90 1.51
CA LEU A 404 2.89 20.65 1.50
C LEU A 404 4.03 19.73 1.06
N ASP A 405 4.64 20.06 -0.08
CA ASP A 405 5.84 19.38 -0.57
C ASP A 405 7.04 20.30 -0.42
N LEU A 406 8.02 19.84 0.36
CA LEU A 406 9.28 20.51 0.66
C LEU A 406 10.46 19.58 0.34
N GLY A 407 10.24 18.52 -0.45
CA GLY A 407 11.26 17.54 -0.81
C GLY A 407 12.43 18.16 -1.58
N GLY A 408 13.62 17.54 -1.53
CA GLY A 408 14.77 17.98 -2.34
C GLY A 408 15.25 19.40 -2.01
N ASN A 409 15.16 19.82 -0.75
CA ASN A 409 15.57 21.15 -0.29
C ASN A 409 16.78 21.07 0.66
N ASN A 410 17.23 22.21 1.17
CA ASN A 410 18.37 22.31 2.10
C ASN A 410 17.93 22.41 3.57
N ILE A 411 16.74 21.93 3.95
CA ILE A 411 16.13 22.24 5.25
C ILE A 411 16.89 21.51 6.37
N LYS A 412 17.48 22.30 7.28
CA LYS A 412 18.17 21.80 8.49
C LYS A 412 17.38 22.01 9.78
N MET A 413 16.45 22.96 9.79
CA MET A 413 15.75 23.36 11.02
C MET A 413 14.34 23.85 10.70
N ILE A 414 13.39 23.42 11.54
CA ILE A 414 11.99 23.86 11.55
C ILE A 414 11.72 24.47 12.92
N GLU A 415 11.27 25.73 12.97
CA GLU A 415 10.93 26.39 14.24
C GLU A 415 9.67 25.76 14.87
N ASN A 416 9.67 25.64 16.20
CA ASN A 416 8.57 25.02 16.96
C ASN A 416 7.23 25.73 16.73
N GLY A 417 6.18 24.95 16.52
CA GLY A 417 4.83 25.43 16.25
C GLY A 417 4.66 26.09 14.88
N THR A 418 5.55 25.80 13.91
CA THR A 418 5.41 26.25 12.52
C THR A 418 4.12 25.74 11.87
N PHE A 419 3.73 24.50 12.15
CA PHE A 419 2.54 23.86 11.58
C PHE A 419 1.27 24.00 12.44
N HIS A 420 1.29 24.82 13.50
CA HIS A 420 0.24 24.92 14.54
C HIS A 420 -1.18 25.22 14.03
N ASN A 421 -1.29 25.70 12.79
CA ASN A 421 -2.53 26.12 12.15
C ASN A 421 -2.86 25.34 10.87
N LEU A 422 -2.07 24.32 10.51
CA LEU A 422 -2.26 23.52 9.29
C LEU A 422 -3.14 22.29 9.58
N THR A 423 -4.34 22.53 10.11
CA THR A 423 -5.23 21.46 10.59
C THR A 423 -5.84 20.62 9.47
N GLU A 424 -5.84 21.11 8.22
CA GLU A 424 -6.37 20.39 7.05
C GLU A 424 -5.29 19.60 6.30
N LEU A 425 -4.02 19.66 6.73
CA LEU A 425 -2.88 19.03 6.08
C LEU A 425 -2.95 17.51 6.26
N ARG A 426 -2.96 16.78 5.13
CA ARG A 426 -2.98 15.31 5.06
C ARG A 426 -1.65 14.72 4.59
N TRP A 427 -0.99 15.41 3.66
CA TRP A 427 0.29 15.00 3.06
C TRP A 427 1.39 16.01 3.34
N LEU A 428 2.52 15.52 3.88
CA LEU A 428 3.72 16.30 4.12
C LEU A 428 4.95 15.55 3.62
N TYR A 429 5.57 16.08 2.56
CA TYR A 429 6.82 15.56 2.00
C TYR A 429 7.97 16.46 2.45
N MET A 430 8.96 15.88 3.13
CA MET A 430 10.21 16.51 3.53
C MET A 430 11.40 15.58 3.26
N ASP A 431 11.26 14.70 2.26
CA ASP A 431 12.32 13.82 1.79
C ASP A 431 13.52 14.59 1.24
N LYS A 432 14.70 13.97 1.20
CA LYS A 432 15.91 14.54 0.56
C LYS A 432 16.24 15.95 1.09
N ASN A 433 16.28 16.07 2.42
CA ASN A 433 16.63 17.28 3.16
C ASN A 433 17.76 16.98 4.16
N TYR A 434 18.04 17.87 5.11
CA TYR A 434 19.15 17.73 6.08
C TYR A 434 18.66 17.87 7.53
N LEU A 435 17.47 17.37 7.84
CA LEU A 435 16.93 17.34 9.22
C LEU A 435 17.75 16.38 10.08
N ASP A 436 18.10 16.78 11.31
CA ASP A 436 18.99 16.03 12.20
C ASP A 436 18.29 15.47 13.45
N THR A 437 17.37 16.24 14.03
CA THR A 437 16.64 15.90 15.26
C THR A 437 15.15 16.20 15.10
N LEU A 438 14.30 15.24 15.45
CA LEU A 438 12.84 15.43 15.46
C LEU A 438 12.28 15.58 16.87
N MET A 439 11.33 16.50 17.04
CA MET A 439 10.62 16.76 18.29
C MET A 439 9.14 17.07 18.04
N ALA A 440 8.27 16.73 18.99
CA ALA A 440 6.81 16.89 18.88
C ALA A 440 6.40 18.33 18.51
N GLU A 441 7.09 19.32 19.08
CA GLU A 441 6.81 20.74 18.85
C GLU A 441 7.07 21.21 17.41
N MET A 442 7.82 20.47 16.58
CA MET A 442 7.92 20.73 15.14
C MET A 442 6.60 20.44 14.44
N PHE A 443 5.95 19.32 14.80
CA PHE A 443 4.74 18.77 14.18
C PHE A 443 3.42 19.22 14.83
N ALA A 444 3.49 20.00 15.92
CA ALA A 444 2.33 20.52 16.61
C ALA A 444 1.37 21.25 15.64
N GLY A 445 0.12 20.77 15.58
CA GLY A 445 -0.96 21.30 14.72
C GLY A 445 -1.45 20.36 13.61
N LEU A 446 -0.65 19.35 13.25
CA LEU A 446 -0.89 18.43 12.12
C LEU A 446 -1.90 17.30 12.42
N GLN A 447 -3.08 17.66 12.96
CA GLN A 447 -4.03 16.70 13.52
C GLN A 447 -4.60 15.69 12.50
N ASN A 448 -4.72 16.09 11.23
CA ASN A 448 -5.26 15.25 10.15
C ASN A 448 -4.19 14.73 9.18
N LEU A 449 -2.91 14.76 9.57
CA LEU A 449 -1.86 14.22 8.71
C LEU A 449 -1.97 12.71 8.63
N GLU A 450 -2.03 12.17 7.41
CA GLU A 450 -2.18 10.74 7.12
C GLU A 450 -0.86 10.14 6.58
N TYR A 451 -0.06 10.95 5.88
CA TYR A 451 1.18 10.57 5.22
C TYR A 451 2.32 11.55 5.56
N LEU A 452 3.45 11.01 6.03
CA LEU A 452 4.67 11.76 6.32
C LEU A 452 5.89 11.09 5.68
N SER A 453 6.56 11.79 4.77
CA SER A 453 7.85 11.35 4.21
C SER A 453 9.01 12.19 4.75
N LEU A 454 9.98 11.49 5.34
CA LEU A 454 11.22 12.00 5.95
C LEU A 454 12.44 11.19 5.47
N GLU A 455 12.32 10.45 4.36
CA GLU A 455 13.40 9.64 3.83
C GLU A 455 14.59 10.49 3.32
N TYR A 456 15.78 9.89 3.23
CA TYR A 456 17.00 10.57 2.76
C TYR A 456 17.27 11.90 3.49
N ASN A 457 17.22 11.88 4.82
CA ASN A 457 17.62 12.99 5.69
C ASN A 457 18.81 12.57 6.58
N ASP A 458 19.31 13.49 7.40
CA ASP A 458 20.42 13.26 8.34
C ASP A 458 19.92 12.89 9.76
N ILE A 459 18.70 12.34 9.91
CA ILE A 459 18.04 12.24 11.22
C ILE A 459 18.76 11.23 12.11
N GLN A 460 19.32 11.71 13.22
CA GLN A 460 20.06 10.93 14.20
C GLN A 460 19.24 10.64 15.47
N LEU A 461 18.31 11.53 15.81
CA LEU A 461 17.55 11.48 17.06
C LEU A 461 16.08 11.82 16.85
N ILE A 462 15.21 11.00 17.45
CA ILE A 462 13.78 11.27 17.60
C ILE A 462 13.52 11.43 19.11
N MET A 463 12.79 12.48 19.50
CA MET A 463 12.41 12.69 20.90
C MET A 463 11.14 11.90 21.28
N PRO A 464 10.93 11.55 22.56
CA PRO A 464 9.69 10.91 23.01
C PRO A 464 8.44 11.67 22.57
N GLY A 465 7.40 10.97 22.14
CA GLY A 465 6.14 11.56 21.70
C GLY A 465 6.20 12.39 20.42
N THR A 466 7.29 12.34 19.63
CA THR A 466 7.45 13.19 18.43
C THR A 466 6.28 13.11 17.45
N PHE A 467 5.70 11.93 17.25
CA PHE A 467 4.58 11.74 16.32
C PHE A 467 3.19 11.93 16.95
N SER A 468 3.10 12.07 18.29
CA SER A 468 1.84 12.26 19.02
C SER A 468 0.95 13.43 18.58
N PRO A 469 1.44 14.54 17.99
CA PRO A 469 0.56 15.58 17.44
C PRO A 469 -0.22 15.17 16.18
N MET A 470 0.06 13.99 15.59
CA MET A 470 -0.47 13.51 14.31
C MET A 470 -1.23 12.19 14.48
N PRO A 471 -2.35 12.16 15.23
CA PRO A 471 -3.03 10.92 15.63
C PRO A 471 -3.62 10.12 14.45
N ASN A 472 -3.85 10.77 13.31
CA ASN A 472 -4.37 10.12 12.09
C ASN A 472 -3.25 9.60 11.16
N LEU A 473 -1.98 9.68 11.56
CA LEU A 473 -0.85 9.26 10.74
C LEU A 473 -0.88 7.75 10.52
N ARG A 474 -0.86 7.34 9.24
CA ARG A 474 -0.91 5.94 8.81
C ARG A 474 0.41 5.48 8.19
N VAL A 475 1.03 6.34 7.38
CA VAL A 475 2.24 6.00 6.62
C VAL A 475 3.39 6.93 7.00
N LEU A 476 4.51 6.33 7.40
CA LEU A 476 5.71 7.02 7.87
C LEU A 476 6.97 6.46 7.23
N PHE A 477 7.63 7.27 6.39
CA PHE A 477 8.92 6.95 5.79
C PHE A 477 10.06 7.64 6.54
N LEU A 478 10.95 6.84 7.16
CA LEU A 478 12.15 7.25 7.89
C LEU A 478 13.41 6.51 7.38
N ASN A 479 13.31 5.87 6.22
CA ASN A 479 14.40 5.14 5.57
C ASN A 479 15.54 6.04 5.09
N ASN A 480 16.73 5.47 4.93
CA ASN A 480 17.95 6.18 4.51
C ASN A 480 18.25 7.40 5.41
N ASN A 481 18.30 7.16 6.72
CA ASN A 481 18.59 8.16 7.75
C ASN A 481 19.74 7.67 8.66
N LEU A 482 20.06 8.43 9.72
CA LEU A 482 21.17 8.17 10.63
C LEU A 482 20.72 7.61 11.99
N LEU A 483 19.49 7.08 12.09
CA LEU A 483 18.87 6.66 13.35
C LEU A 483 19.57 5.44 13.95
N LYS A 484 19.89 5.49 15.24
CA LYS A 484 20.53 4.38 15.99
C LYS A 484 19.61 3.69 16.99
N ALA A 485 18.60 4.40 17.47
CA ALA A 485 17.59 3.93 18.42
C ALA A 485 16.33 4.77 18.27
N LEU A 486 15.19 4.23 18.72
CA LEU A 486 13.95 4.97 18.87
C LEU A 486 13.71 5.21 20.38
N PRO A 487 13.20 6.39 20.78
CA PRO A 487 12.85 6.66 22.17
C PRO A 487 11.65 5.83 22.60
N VAL A 488 11.52 5.58 23.91
CA VAL A 488 10.24 5.17 24.48
C VAL A 488 9.19 6.24 24.15
N ASP A 489 7.97 5.79 23.85
CA ASP A 489 6.83 6.59 23.40
C ASP A 489 7.03 7.30 22.05
N ALA A 490 7.91 6.78 21.17
CA ALA A 490 8.06 7.29 19.80
C ALA A 490 6.73 7.35 19.04
N PHE A 491 5.93 6.28 19.13
CA PHE A 491 4.68 6.08 18.40
C PHE A 491 3.44 6.22 19.29
N LEU A 492 3.57 6.90 20.44
CA LEU A 492 2.47 7.09 21.37
C LEU A 492 1.36 7.95 20.73
N GLY A 493 0.18 7.34 20.55
CA GLY A 493 -1.01 8.02 20.04
C GLY A 493 -1.17 8.01 18.51
N VAL A 494 -0.34 7.27 17.77
CA VAL A 494 -0.50 7.08 16.31
C VAL A 494 -0.83 5.62 15.96
N SER A 495 -1.53 5.40 14.86
CA SER A 495 -1.95 4.07 14.38
C SER A 495 -1.44 3.81 12.97
N LEU A 496 -0.14 3.55 12.86
CA LEU A 496 0.55 3.33 11.58
C LEU A 496 0.13 2.00 10.93
N SER A 497 -0.20 2.04 9.64
CA SER A 497 -0.34 0.87 8.75
C SER A 497 1.00 0.48 8.10
N LYS A 498 1.85 1.47 7.80
CA LYS A 498 3.12 1.28 7.09
C LYS A 498 4.21 2.14 7.70
N ILE A 499 5.31 1.51 8.08
CA ILE A 499 6.53 2.20 8.54
C ILE A 499 7.76 1.69 7.81
N SER A 500 8.60 2.62 7.37
CA SER A 500 9.86 2.32 6.71
C SER A 500 11.02 2.88 7.51
N LEU A 501 11.91 1.99 7.97
CA LEU A 501 13.08 2.25 8.79
C LEU A 501 14.35 1.62 8.18
N HIS A 502 14.27 1.12 6.94
CA HIS A 502 15.41 0.49 6.28
C HIS A 502 16.56 1.47 6.02
N ASN A 503 17.78 0.94 5.85
CA ASN A 503 19.01 1.71 5.65
C ASN A 503 19.21 2.80 6.73
N ASN A 504 19.09 2.40 8.00
CA ASN A 504 19.45 3.21 9.17
C ASN A 504 20.63 2.54 9.91
N TYR A 505 20.91 2.97 11.13
CA TYR A 505 22.01 2.47 11.97
C TYR A 505 21.50 1.75 13.23
N PHE A 506 20.31 1.14 13.17
CA PHE A 506 19.76 0.38 14.30
C PHE A 506 20.56 -0.89 14.58
N THR A 507 21.10 -0.97 15.80
CA THR A 507 21.71 -2.21 16.32
C THR A 507 20.67 -3.12 16.96
N TYR A 508 19.66 -2.55 17.60
CA TYR A 508 18.46 -3.25 18.08
C TYR A 508 17.33 -2.24 18.20
N LEU A 509 16.08 -2.71 18.29
CA LEU A 509 14.92 -1.89 18.62
C LEU A 509 14.37 -2.30 19.99
N SER A 510 13.95 -1.32 20.80
CA SER A 510 13.20 -1.62 22.02
C SER A 510 11.83 -2.14 21.64
N VAL A 511 11.31 -3.15 22.35
CA VAL A 511 9.90 -3.55 22.24
C VAL A 511 9.03 -2.78 23.22
N PRO A 512 9.34 -2.74 24.53
CA PRO A 512 8.49 -2.04 25.50
C PRO A 512 8.44 -0.54 25.23
N GLY A 513 7.22 -0.03 25.13
CA GLY A 513 6.91 1.39 24.85
C GLY A 513 7.40 1.88 23.49
N VAL A 514 7.59 1.02 22.50
CA VAL A 514 7.97 1.42 21.13
C VAL A 514 7.26 0.52 20.11
N LEU A 515 7.70 -0.72 19.95
CA LEU A 515 7.14 -1.63 18.95
C LEU A 515 5.83 -2.30 19.40
N ASP A 516 5.60 -2.37 20.72
CA ASP A 516 4.31 -2.75 21.30
C ASP A 516 3.18 -1.73 21.04
N GLN A 517 3.52 -0.51 20.62
CA GLN A 517 2.56 0.54 20.25
C GLN A 517 2.00 0.34 18.82
N LEU A 518 2.70 -0.41 17.96
CA LEU A 518 2.37 -0.61 16.54
C LEU A 518 1.27 -1.69 16.34
N SER A 519 0.08 -1.43 16.87
CA SER A 519 -1.04 -2.39 16.90
C SER A 519 -1.79 -2.61 15.57
N SER A 520 -1.62 -1.71 14.59
CA SER A 520 -2.34 -1.72 13.30
C SER A 520 -1.42 -1.87 12.09
N ILE A 521 -0.18 -2.32 12.32
CA ILE A 521 0.86 -2.37 11.29
C ILE A 521 0.59 -3.52 10.30
N ILE A 522 0.76 -3.23 9.01
CA ILE A 522 0.64 -4.16 7.88
C ILE A 522 2.02 -4.32 7.20
N GLN A 523 2.77 -3.23 7.09
CA GLN A 523 4.11 -3.23 6.49
C GLN A 523 5.16 -2.59 7.41
N ILE A 524 6.23 -3.31 7.74
CA ILE A 524 7.40 -2.77 8.45
C ILE A 524 8.71 -3.12 7.73
N ASP A 525 9.33 -2.13 7.10
CA ASP A 525 10.61 -2.29 6.41
C ASP A 525 11.79 -1.88 7.31
N LEU A 526 12.78 -2.76 7.41
CA LEU A 526 13.85 -2.77 8.42
C LEU A 526 15.20 -3.22 7.86
N HIS A 527 15.31 -3.54 6.57
CA HIS A 527 16.53 -4.06 5.97
C HIS A 527 17.67 -3.04 5.99
N GLY A 528 18.90 -3.49 5.71
CA GLY A 528 20.06 -2.59 5.63
C GLY A 528 20.48 -1.92 6.95
N ASN A 529 19.97 -2.41 8.09
CA ASN A 529 20.36 -1.97 9.43
C ASN A 529 21.45 -2.88 10.04
N PRO A 530 22.41 -2.33 10.81
CA PRO A 530 23.54 -3.07 11.39
C PRO A 530 23.17 -3.81 12.68
N TRP A 531 22.28 -4.80 12.58
CA TRP A 531 21.73 -5.52 13.74
C TRP A 531 22.81 -6.21 14.60
N ASP A 532 22.83 -5.91 15.91
CA ASP A 532 23.69 -6.54 16.91
C ASP A 532 22.97 -7.71 17.58
N CYS A 533 23.33 -8.91 17.17
CA CYS A 533 22.72 -10.17 17.55
C CYS A 533 23.25 -10.73 18.88
N THR A 534 23.29 -9.86 19.88
CA THR A 534 23.56 -10.18 21.29
C THR A 534 22.24 -10.36 22.06
N CYS A 535 22.32 -10.51 23.38
CA CYS A 535 21.14 -10.66 24.25
C CYS A 535 20.11 -9.52 24.10
N ASN A 536 20.56 -8.31 23.73
CA ASN A 536 19.72 -7.12 23.59
C ASN A 536 18.68 -7.23 22.47
N ILE A 537 18.94 -8.04 21.42
CA ILE A 537 18.00 -8.21 20.31
C ILE A 537 16.91 -9.24 20.60
N VAL A 538 17.05 -10.06 21.66
CA VAL A 538 16.13 -11.18 21.95
C VAL A 538 14.68 -10.72 22.17
N PRO A 539 14.37 -9.60 22.86
CA PRO A 539 13.00 -9.08 22.94
C PRO A 539 12.46 -8.66 21.57
N PHE A 540 13.26 -7.94 20.77
CA PHE A 540 12.88 -7.52 19.41
C PHE A 540 12.59 -8.73 18.52
N LYS A 541 13.44 -9.76 18.60
CA LYS A 541 13.21 -11.04 17.94
C LYS A 541 11.89 -11.68 18.38
N GLN A 542 11.62 -11.78 19.68
CA GLN A 542 10.36 -12.31 20.17
C GLN A 542 9.14 -11.50 19.72
N TRP A 543 9.30 -10.20 19.42
CA TRP A 543 8.26 -9.38 18.82
C TRP A 543 8.11 -9.65 17.32
N THR A 544 9.21 -9.73 16.55
CA THR A 544 9.13 -10.09 15.12
C THR A 544 8.59 -11.50 14.89
N ASP A 545 8.88 -12.43 15.81
CA ASP A 545 8.37 -13.81 15.80
C ASP A 545 6.87 -13.87 16.15
N LYS A 546 6.32 -12.82 16.79
CA LYS A 546 4.90 -12.71 17.23
C LYS A 546 4.04 -11.80 16.37
N LEU A 547 4.64 -11.06 15.45
CA LEU A 547 3.88 -10.37 14.44
C LEU A 547 3.03 -11.41 13.71
N GLY A 548 1.73 -11.13 13.59
CA GLY A 548 0.85 -11.99 12.80
C GLY A 548 1.44 -12.13 11.40
N ALA A 549 1.26 -13.29 10.76
CA ALA A 549 1.86 -13.57 9.46
C ALA A 549 1.62 -12.43 8.46
N ASP A 550 0.45 -11.78 8.57
CA ASP A 550 -0.02 -10.60 7.84
C ASP A 550 0.96 -9.43 7.75
N VAL A 551 1.85 -9.29 8.73
CA VAL A 551 2.80 -8.18 8.79
C VAL A 551 4.09 -8.50 8.02
N ILE A 552 4.40 -7.62 7.07
CA ILE A 552 5.59 -7.74 6.21
C ILE A 552 6.82 -7.31 7.01
N VAL A 553 7.77 -8.22 7.20
CA VAL A 553 9.07 -7.93 7.85
C VAL A 553 10.20 -8.31 6.89
N SER A 554 10.93 -7.30 6.42
CA SER A 554 12.10 -7.46 5.55
C SER A 554 13.24 -8.28 6.18
N ASP A 555 14.14 -8.83 5.38
CA ASP A 555 15.38 -9.52 5.82
C ASP A 555 16.15 -8.82 6.97
N LEU A 556 16.27 -9.48 8.13
CA LEU A 556 16.91 -8.93 9.34
C LEU A 556 18.27 -9.57 9.64
N LYS A 557 19.33 -9.08 8.99
CA LYS A 557 20.67 -9.69 9.01
C LYS A 557 21.60 -9.08 10.07
N CYS A 558 22.22 -9.94 10.87
CA CYS A 558 23.22 -9.54 11.86
C CYS A 558 24.46 -8.90 11.21
N GLU A 559 24.90 -7.77 11.75
CA GLU A 559 26.19 -7.13 11.46
C GLU A 559 27.17 -7.30 12.65
N SER A 560 26.68 -7.70 13.82
CA SER A 560 27.47 -8.05 14.99
C SER A 560 26.81 -9.18 15.79
N PRO A 561 27.54 -9.98 16.59
CA PRO A 561 28.98 -10.19 16.54
C PRO A 561 29.41 -10.96 15.28
N GLU A 562 30.71 -10.98 14.96
CA GLU A 562 31.27 -11.67 13.76
C GLU A 562 30.80 -13.14 13.62
N GLN A 563 30.58 -13.83 14.73
CA GLN A 563 30.08 -15.21 14.79
C GLN A 563 28.74 -15.41 14.06
N PHE A 564 27.93 -14.35 14.01
CA PHE A 564 26.60 -14.32 13.41
C PHE A 564 26.52 -13.44 12.16
N TRP A 565 27.64 -12.85 11.72
CA TRP A 565 27.74 -11.96 10.57
C TRP A 565 26.95 -12.44 9.35
N LYS A 566 26.09 -11.55 8.83
CA LYS A 566 25.17 -11.75 7.71
C LYS A 566 24.21 -12.93 7.84
N ARG A 567 24.00 -13.52 9.03
CA ARG A 567 22.89 -14.45 9.27
C ARG A 567 21.64 -13.67 9.63
N ASP A 568 20.47 -14.12 9.19
CA ASP A 568 19.22 -13.60 9.73
C ASP A 568 19.12 -13.92 11.24
N PHE A 569 18.73 -12.94 12.06
CA PHE A 569 18.77 -13.08 13.51
C PHE A 569 17.62 -13.91 14.09
N ARG A 570 16.46 -13.97 13.41
CA ARG A 570 15.29 -14.79 13.79
C ARG A 570 15.68 -16.26 13.89
N ARG A 571 16.68 -16.64 13.08
CA ARG A 571 17.26 -17.98 12.98
C ARG A 571 18.13 -18.40 14.15
N ILE A 572 18.72 -17.46 14.86
CA ILE A 572 19.73 -17.75 15.86
C ILE A 572 18.99 -18.09 17.14
N ARG A 573 19.33 -19.22 17.76
CA ARG A 573 18.67 -19.64 18.99
C ARG A 573 19.00 -18.66 20.13
N ASN A 574 18.01 -18.41 20.98
CA ASN A 574 18.10 -17.38 22.03
C ASN A 574 19.19 -17.71 23.08
N ASP A 575 19.54 -18.99 23.26
CA ASP A 575 20.63 -19.44 24.13
C ASP A 575 22.03 -19.14 23.57
N LEU A 576 22.17 -19.05 22.25
CA LEU A 576 23.42 -18.64 21.60
C LEU A 576 23.60 -17.11 21.62
N MET A 577 22.50 -16.35 21.56
CA MET A 577 22.51 -14.88 21.68
C MET A 577 22.68 -14.41 23.13
N CYS A 578 22.14 -15.16 24.09
CA CYS A 578 22.17 -14.79 25.51
C CYS A 578 22.58 -15.95 26.43
N PRO A 579 23.83 -16.44 26.36
CA PRO A 579 24.29 -17.57 27.16
C PRO A 579 24.13 -17.34 28.67
N GLN A 580 24.33 -16.10 29.16
CA GLN A 580 24.26 -15.76 30.59
C GLN A 580 22.85 -15.94 31.21
N LEU A 581 21.78 -15.89 30.43
CA LEU A 581 20.43 -16.20 30.94
C LEU A 581 20.21 -17.71 31.07
N TYR A 582 20.82 -18.52 30.20
CA TYR A 582 20.64 -19.98 30.16
C TYR A 582 21.63 -20.74 31.05
N GLU A 583 22.82 -20.19 31.33
CA GLU A 583 23.72 -20.71 32.37
C GLU A 583 23.06 -20.67 33.76
N LYS A 584 22.21 -19.66 34.04
CA LYS A 584 21.43 -19.58 35.29
C LYS A 584 20.26 -20.58 35.37
N ILE A 585 19.86 -21.17 34.25
CA ILE A 585 18.72 -22.11 34.16
C ILE A 585 19.21 -23.57 34.11
N SER A 586 20.49 -23.80 33.79
CA SER A 586 21.11 -25.12 33.79
C SER A 586 21.58 -25.49 35.21
N PRO A 587 21.03 -26.53 35.87
CA PRO A 587 21.57 -26.99 37.13
C PRO A 587 22.97 -27.56 36.91
N THR A 588 23.97 -26.98 37.57
CA THR A 588 25.37 -27.35 37.40
C THR A 588 25.57 -28.85 37.67
N SER A 589 26.24 -29.53 36.73
CA SER A 589 26.62 -30.93 36.86
C SER A 589 27.42 -31.19 38.14
N LEU A 590 27.18 -32.32 38.80
CA LEU A 590 27.85 -32.70 40.05
C LEU A 590 29.38 -32.63 39.95
N SER A 591 30.00 -31.74 40.73
CA SER A 591 31.40 -31.87 41.15
C SER A 591 31.46 -32.21 42.64
N LYS A 592 31.73 -33.47 42.96
CA LYS A 592 32.09 -33.88 44.33
C LYS A 592 33.47 -33.30 44.68
N ASN A 593 33.57 -32.45 45.71
CA ASN A 593 34.46 -32.64 46.87
C ASN A 593 34.54 -31.41 47.81
N SER A 594 35.05 -31.69 49.01
CA SER A 594 35.46 -30.79 50.12
C SER A 594 34.40 -30.07 50.97
N THR A 595 34.08 -30.73 52.10
CA THR A 595 34.22 -30.24 53.50
C THR A 595 33.78 -28.81 53.90
N TYR A 596 32.88 -28.75 54.88
CA TYR A 596 32.57 -27.58 55.74
C TYR A 596 33.78 -27.08 56.55
N PRO A 597 33.80 -25.81 56.99
CA PRO A 597 33.23 -25.44 58.30
C PRO A 597 32.22 -24.26 58.27
N ALA A 598 31.65 -23.97 59.45
CA ALA A 598 30.79 -22.83 59.78
C ALA A 598 31.57 -21.46 59.68
N ASP A 599 30.99 -20.27 59.83
CA ASP A 599 29.94 -19.87 60.78
C ASP A 599 29.34 -18.45 60.52
N THR A 600 28.26 -18.11 61.24
CA THR A 600 27.70 -16.76 61.53
C THR A 600 27.21 -15.81 60.41
N GLY A 601 26.06 -15.14 60.66
CA GLY A 601 25.93 -13.69 60.35
C GLY A 601 24.69 -13.18 59.58
N THR A 602 23.58 -12.94 60.29
CA THR A 602 22.59 -11.84 60.07
C THR A 602 21.90 -11.58 58.70
N ARG A 603 20.58 -11.81 58.71
CA ARG A 603 19.49 -11.17 57.90
C ARG A 603 19.32 -9.65 58.21
N PRO A 604 18.49 -8.84 57.49
CA PRO A 604 17.29 -9.22 56.70
C PRO A 604 17.01 -8.51 55.34
N ASN A 605 15.91 -8.98 54.71
CA ASN A 605 15.09 -8.41 53.60
C ASN A 605 14.85 -6.87 53.70
N SER A 606 14.37 -6.12 52.69
CA SER A 606 13.48 -6.38 51.51
C SER A 606 13.84 -5.39 50.36
N TYR A 607 13.39 -5.48 49.10
CA TYR A 607 12.08 -5.77 48.48
C TYR A 607 12.30 -6.49 47.12
N LEU A 608 11.68 -7.63 46.80
CA LEU A 608 10.28 -7.87 46.36
C LEU A 608 9.95 -7.46 44.90
N GLU A 609 10.27 -8.35 43.96
CA GLU A 609 9.43 -8.57 42.77
C GLU A 609 8.09 -9.23 43.16
N PRO A 610 6.95 -8.91 42.52
CA PRO A 610 5.73 -9.70 42.60
C PRO A 610 5.75 -10.89 41.62
N SER A 611 5.28 -12.05 42.09
CA SER A 611 5.47 -13.35 41.47
C SER A 611 4.39 -13.78 40.45
N ARG A 612 4.75 -14.78 39.64
CA ARG A 612 3.83 -15.69 38.92
C ARG A 612 2.68 -16.17 39.82
N VAL A 613 1.49 -16.34 39.25
CA VAL A 613 0.30 -16.87 39.95
C VAL A 613 0.14 -18.38 39.71
N SER A 614 -0.14 -19.13 40.79
CA SER A 614 -0.31 -20.58 40.78
C SER A 614 -1.67 -21.04 40.23
N ILE A 615 -1.69 -22.20 39.57
CA ILE A 615 -2.89 -22.81 38.94
C ILE A 615 -4.05 -23.04 39.94
N SER A 616 -3.75 -23.15 41.24
CA SER A 616 -4.74 -23.27 42.33
C SER A 616 -5.65 -22.04 42.51
N VAL A 617 -5.30 -20.88 41.96
CA VAL A 617 -6.13 -19.65 42.00
C VAL A 617 -6.87 -19.42 40.68
N LEU A 618 -6.33 -19.91 39.56
CA LEU A 618 -6.89 -19.67 38.24
C LEU A 618 -8.24 -20.39 38.02
N VAL A 619 -8.35 -21.63 38.51
CA VAL A 619 -9.57 -22.45 38.31
C VAL A 619 -10.80 -21.89 39.06
N PRO A 620 -10.72 -21.50 40.36
CA PRO A 620 -11.84 -20.81 41.01
C PRO A 620 -12.19 -19.46 40.36
N GLY A 621 -11.18 -18.71 39.89
CA GLY A 621 -11.39 -17.43 39.20
C GLY A 621 -12.17 -17.59 37.90
N LEU A 622 -11.79 -18.54 37.04
CA LEU A 622 -12.51 -18.85 35.80
C LEU A 622 -13.94 -19.34 36.06
N LEU A 623 -14.16 -20.11 37.12
CA LEU A 623 -15.51 -20.55 37.53
C LEU A 623 -16.40 -19.36 37.95
N LEU A 624 -15.84 -18.38 38.65
CA LEU A 624 -16.57 -17.18 39.10
C LEU A 624 -16.86 -16.22 37.93
N VAL A 625 -15.96 -16.11 36.96
CA VAL A 625 -16.20 -15.41 35.67
C VAL A 625 -17.29 -16.13 34.85
N PHE A 626 -17.31 -17.46 34.82
CA PHE A 626 -18.34 -18.21 34.09
C PHE A 626 -19.74 -18.10 34.73
N VAL A 627 -19.82 -18.13 36.07
CA VAL A 627 -21.08 -17.93 36.79
C VAL A 627 -21.59 -16.49 36.60
N THR A 628 -20.72 -15.49 36.68
CA THR A 628 -21.13 -14.09 36.45
C THR A 628 -21.55 -13.85 35.00
N SER A 629 -20.87 -14.42 34.01
CA SER A 629 -21.29 -14.31 32.61
C SER A 629 -22.67 -14.94 32.38
N ALA A 630 -22.95 -16.12 32.95
CA ALA A 630 -24.27 -16.77 32.87
C ALA A 630 -25.39 -15.89 33.46
N PHE A 631 -25.16 -15.26 34.62
CA PHE A 631 -26.14 -14.31 35.20
C PHE A 631 -26.33 -13.05 34.35
N THR A 632 -25.28 -12.52 33.71
CA THR A 632 -25.43 -11.37 32.79
C THR A 632 -26.21 -11.72 31.53
N VAL A 633 -26.04 -12.93 30.98
CA VAL A 633 -26.81 -13.42 29.83
C VAL A 633 -28.29 -13.58 30.19
N VAL A 634 -28.61 -14.19 31.34
CA VAL A 634 -30.00 -14.30 31.83
C VAL A 634 -30.60 -12.90 32.10
N GLY A 635 -29.83 -11.98 32.67
CA GLY A 635 -30.24 -10.59 32.90
C GLY A 635 -30.55 -9.84 31.60
N MET A 636 -29.69 -9.95 30.59
CA MET A 636 -29.92 -9.43 29.23
C MET A 636 -31.19 -10.03 28.60
N LEU A 637 -31.41 -11.33 28.75
CA LEU A 637 -32.57 -12.03 28.18
C LEU A 637 -33.89 -11.56 28.84
N VAL A 638 -33.89 -11.37 30.16
CA VAL A 638 -35.01 -10.75 30.90
C VAL A 638 -35.21 -9.28 30.51
N PHE A 639 -34.14 -8.51 30.28
CA PHE A 639 -34.21 -7.13 29.81
C PHE A 639 -34.80 -7.03 28.39
N ILE A 640 -34.38 -7.90 27.47
CA ILE A 640 -34.92 -8.00 26.10
C ILE A 640 -36.40 -8.38 26.12
N LEU A 641 -36.80 -9.38 26.92
CA LEU A 641 -38.21 -9.76 27.08
C LEU A 641 -39.04 -8.61 27.69
N ARG A 642 -38.50 -7.88 28.67
CA ARG A 642 -39.14 -6.70 29.28
C ARG A 642 -39.25 -5.53 28.30
N ASN A 643 -38.27 -5.32 27.42
CA ASN A 643 -38.32 -4.30 26.38
C ASN A 643 -39.26 -4.66 25.22
N ARG A 644 -39.35 -5.94 24.78
CA ARG A 644 -40.40 -6.37 23.83
C ARG A 644 -41.81 -6.17 24.42
N LYS A 645 -41.98 -6.35 25.74
CA LYS A 645 -43.25 -6.09 26.44
C LYS A 645 -43.53 -4.59 26.68
N ARG A 646 -42.50 -3.73 26.68
CA ARG A 646 -42.65 -2.25 26.66
C ARG A 646 -42.90 -1.68 25.26
N SER A 647 -42.28 -2.23 24.22
CA SER A 647 -42.51 -1.84 22.81
C SER A 647 -43.98 -2.01 22.44
N LYS A 648 -44.56 -3.20 22.68
CA LYS A 648 -46.00 -3.46 22.49
C LYS A 648 -46.95 -2.63 23.37
N ARG A 649 -46.43 -1.82 24.31
CA ARG A 649 -47.20 -0.84 25.10
C ARG A 649 -46.98 0.61 24.66
N ARG A 650 -45.99 0.89 23.81
CA ARG A 650 -45.73 2.21 23.25
C ARG A 650 -46.53 2.47 21.97
N ASP A 651 -46.92 1.40 21.27
CA ASP A 651 -47.80 1.45 20.09
C ASP A 651 -49.31 1.61 20.45
N GLY A 652 -49.65 1.82 21.74
CA GLY A 652 -51.03 1.70 22.23
C GLY A 652 -51.66 2.94 22.91
N ASN A 653 -50.91 4.03 23.14
CA ASN A 653 -51.36 5.14 24.00
C ASN A 653 -51.05 6.53 23.40
N SER A 654 -51.51 6.77 22.17
CA SER A 654 -51.48 8.10 21.53
C SER A 654 -52.79 8.44 20.81
N SER A 655 -53.91 8.03 21.41
CA SER A 655 -55.23 8.66 21.26
C SER A 655 -55.27 9.95 22.12
N ALA A 656 -55.95 11.05 21.77
CA ALA A 656 -56.88 11.28 20.65
C ALA A 656 -57.02 12.78 20.34
N SER A 657 -57.44 13.10 19.11
CA SER A 657 -58.50 14.09 18.85
C SER A 657 -59.05 13.93 17.41
N GLU A 658 -60.25 13.34 17.27
CA GLU A 658 -61.30 13.54 16.24
C GLU A 658 -60.89 13.57 14.73
N ILE A 659 -61.50 12.83 13.81
CA ILE A 659 -62.90 12.89 13.32
C ILE A 659 -63.12 11.71 12.34
N ASN A 660 -64.31 11.06 12.35
CA ASN A 660 -64.99 10.24 11.31
C ASN A 660 -64.18 9.28 10.38
N SER A 661 -64.63 8.08 10.02
CA SER A 661 -65.98 7.48 10.01
C SER A 661 -65.89 5.97 9.69
N LEU A 662 -66.95 5.20 10.02
CA LEU A 662 -67.44 3.95 9.39
C LEU A 662 -66.44 2.86 8.93
N GLN A 663 -66.68 1.55 9.10
CA GLN A 663 -67.72 0.77 9.81
C GLN A 663 -67.33 -0.73 9.78
N THR A 664 -67.87 -1.54 10.71
CA THR A 664 -67.99 -3.03 10.66
C THR A 664 -66.68 -3.85 10.55
N VAL A 665 -66.19 -4.48 11.63
CA VAL A 665 -66.70 -5.71 12.28
C VAL A 665 -66.28 -6.99 11.54
N CYS A 666 -65.38 -7.75 12.18
CA CYS A 666 -65.26 -9.19 11.96
C CYS A 666 -66.38 -9.91 12.71
N ASP A 667 -67.10 -10.79 12.03
CA ASP A 667 -67.34 -12.19 12.43
C ASP A 667 -68.51 -12.77 11.61
N SER A 668 -68.33 -13.92 10.99
CA SER A 668 -68.83 -15.15 11.58
C SER A 668 -68.45 -16.40 10.77
N SER A 669 -68.47 -17.51 11.49
CA SER A 669 -68.18 -18.88 11.11
C SER A 669 -69.27 -19.55 10.25
N TYR A 670 -68.97 -20.81 9.87
CA TYR A 670 -69.86 -21.83 9.27
C TYR A 670 -70.17 -21.74 7.77
N TRP A 671 -69.51 -22.62 7.01
CA TRP A 671 -70.20 -23.46 6.03
C TRP A 671 -70.21 -24.90 6.52
N HIS A 672 -71.41 -25.44 6.73
CA HIS A 672 -71.63 -26.88 6.83
C HIS A 672 -72.81 -27.24 5.92
N SER A 673 -72.52 -27.36 4.63
CA SER A 673 -73.32 -28.07 3.63
C SER A 673 -72.49 -28.17 2.35
N GLY A 674 -72.50 -29.34 1.72
CA GLY A 674 -71.70 -29.62 0.52
C GLY A 674 -72.57 -29.90 -0.70
N ALA A 675 -71.90 -30.06 -1.85
CA ALA A 675 -72.40 -30.51 -3.15
C ALA A 675 -73.51 -29.60 -3.77
N TYR A 676 -73.36 -29.09 -4.99
CA TYR A 676 -73.05 -29.83 -6.21
C TYR A 676 -72.62 -28.90 -7.37
N HIS A 677 -71.95 -29.52 -8.35
CA HIS A 677 -71.81 -29.16 -9.77
C HIS A 677 -71.50 -27.72 -10.23
N ALA A 678 -70.41 -27.64 -10.99
CA ALA A 678 -70.11 -26.56 -11.91
C ALA A 678 -71.03 -26.59 -13.15
N ASP A 679 -71.27 -25.42 -13.72
CA ASP A 679 -71.62 -25.26 -15.14
C ASP A 679 -70.56 -24.39 -15.81
N GLY A 680 -69.94 -24.93 -16.86
CA GLY A 680 -69.06 -24.24 -17.79
C GLY A 680 -69.28 -24.83 -19.19
N PRO A 681 -69.36 -24.00 -20.25
CA PRO A 681 -69.78 -24.50 -21.56
C PRO A 681 -68.65 -25.21 -22.35
N HIS A 682 -68.90 -26.48 -22.71
CA HIS A 682 -68.68 -27.14 -24.03
C HIS A 682 -67.69 -26.48 -25.03
N ARG A 683 -66.72 -27.16 -25.71
CA ARG A 683 -66.31 -28.57 -25.96
C ARG A 683 -64.77 -28.62 -26.21
N GLY A 684 -64.03 -29.74 -26.30
CA GLY A 684 -64.37 -31.17 -26.12
C GLY A 684 -64.08 -32.07 -27.35
N TYR A 685 -62.99 -32.84 -27.36
CA TYR A 685 -62.74 -34.04 -28.21
C TYR A 685 -61.75 -35.04 -27.53
N ASP A 686 -61.83 -36.30 -27.96
CA ASP A 686 -61.47 -37.59 -27.33
C ASP A 686 -60.11 -37.89 -26.67
N CYS A 687 -60.23 -38.56 -25.50
CA CYS A 687 -59.70 -39.87 -25.07
C CYS A 687 -58.32 -40.43 -25.50
N GLY A 688 -57.59 -40.92 -24.49
CA GLY A 688 -56.52 -41.94 -24.60
C GLY A 688 -55.76 -42.14 -23.28
N ALA A 689 -56.13 -43.14 -22.46
CA ALA A 689 -55.59 -43.35 -21.11
C ALA A 689 -54.79 -44.66 -20.97
N HIS A 690 -53.78 -44.69 -20.07
CA HIS A 690 -53.37 -45.83 -19.24
C HIS A 690 -52.34 -45.33 -18.18
N SER A 691 -52.63 -45.47 -16.87
CA SER A 691 -52.11 -46.53 -15.96
C SER A 691 -50.78 -46.16 -15.27
N LEU A 692 -50.74 -45.72 -14.00
CA LEU A 692 -50.82 -46.48 -12.71
C LEU A 692 -49.48 -47.07 -12.19
N SER A 693 -49.25 -46.88 -10.88
CA SER A 693 -48.46 -47.71 -9.93
C SER A 693 -46.93 -47.51 -9.80
N ASP A 694 -46.55 -47.10 -8.58
CA ASP A 694 -45.44 -47.55 -7.72
C ASP A 694 -43.99 -47.67 -8.24
N LYS A 695 -43.11 -46.74 -7.82
CA LYS A 695 -42.26 -46.93 -6.62
C LYS A 695 -41.44 -45.69 -6.25
#